data_AF-A0A954R9P7-F1
#
_entry.id   AF-A0A954R9P7-F1
#
_cell.length_a   1.000
_cell.length_b   1.000
_cell.length_c   1.000
_cell.angle_alpha   90.00
_cell.angle_beta   90.00
_cell.angle_gamma   90.00
#
_symmetry.space_group_name_H-M   'P 1'
#
loop_
_entity.id
_entity.type
_entity.pdbx_description
1 polymer ?
#
loop_
_entity_poly.entity_id
_entity_poly.type
_entity_poly.pdbx_seq_one_letter_code
_entity_poly.pdbx_strand_id
1 'polypeptide(L)'
;MNGKRGGSGLSVKSQTVILMSAMAVLIIATLLFRSRLTAPDREASDAVVTTFYQSLAALDVDENERAAELLESIVAQQPNEPALWANLAVARLRLQSLTSAQEAIVKALSLDHGAHDELTQLHAEVLIQLGNTEAAIGILRELHHRQPRNVAAAYLLSTLLGQLRTAEADHERLDLLETILVNDAANLRARCEAARLAASIGRKNLLRANLDVLLQHSDLWPKPVRDHLREADQAATAEDLRQAAQSLTFFENNLKPTPEYQRSVRLLGLTGNAPIGTPVRGFMVLNEPAVEAALADKELHFELQRRDLAPIAARYILALPSVANQTETRLIALGAEQLTIGDLPSMAYPAAARSSMSPACIADINSDFLPDLVTAGADGCVVWLQQATGTFERQDIDLGNHTDEWSSIWCIDVEADGDLDLVVSDGESRLSVYRNNGDQTFFLVPPSEIFADVGVQLLIGSDFDDDGDLDVVVKTSTGKMEFWRNERSGRYVTTSIDFADSETYQMANATVGDIDRDGKLELVAVAANGVLWSAEYLESGSWVAKPLAEVRVPSVDAADATFMAIIDLDNNGVVDAIVCRGNESYYWLQNGDGTWPTQPTSIIDLAVSAIADINNDGRLDLIGLKDDQPHVALNQSQSNYGWVSIRALATQAEGDKRINSFGVGGQIQIRAGRLAQAGLIQAPETHFGLGNHSVADVARITWPNGTVQAEFDLPSRLDVVSRQRLKGSCPWVFVNDGRRFQFIKDFIWRSPLGLKINAQTTAGIVQTEDWIKIPGSAISAVDQTYQVRITAELWETHFFDMVRLVAVSYPSQLAVILDERFVPNEPPANRVYLIEPPRRLERPIDDQGNSLDEVLARN
;
A
#
# COMPACT_ATOMS: atom_id res chain seq x y z
N MET A 1 -51.25 -76.94 14.27
CA MET A 1 -50.44 -78.12 14.62
C MET A 1 -49.47 -78.40 13.49
N ASN A 2 -48.18 -78.42 13.82
CA ASN A 2 -47.00 -79.01 13.17
C ASN A 2 -47.07 -79.54 11.72
N GLY A 3 -46.06 -79.18 10.92
CA GLY A 3 -45.36 -80.19 10.09
C GLY A 3 -44.89 -79.80 8.67
N LYS A 4 -43.70 -79.20 8.60
CA LYS A 4 -42.64 -79.19 7.55
C LYS A 4 -42.80 -80.03 6.25
N ARG A 5 -42.30 -79.45 5.13
CA ARG A 5 -41.13 -79.86 4.27
C ARG A 5 -41.16 -78.98 2.99
N GLY A 6 -40.09 -78.51 2.34
CA GLY A 6 -38.64 -78.58 2.48
C GLY A 6 -38.04 -77.89 1.22
N GLY A 7 -36.91 -77.19 1.34
CA GLY A 7 -36.28 -76.46 0.23
C GLY A 7 -34.76 -76.60 0.22
N SER A 8 -34.22 -76.97 -0.94
CA SER A 8 -32.84 -76.82 -1.43
C SER A 8 -32.76 -75.52 -2.24
N GLY A 9 -31.73 -74.68 -2.28
CA GLY A 9 -30.31 -74.84 -2.02
C GLY A 9 -29.57 -74.24 -3.22
N LEU A 10 -28.91 -73.08 -3.06
CA LEU A 10 -27.86 -72.59 -3.96
C LEU A 10 -26.92 -71.63 -3.21
N SER A 11 -25.64 -71.93 -3.40
CA SER A 11 -24.41 -71.51 -2.71
C SER A 11 -24.17 -69.99 -2.54
N VAL A 12 -23.92 -69.59 -1.29
CA VAL A 12 -23.44 -68.27 -0.83
C VAL A 12 -21.98 -67.97 -1.23
N LYS A 13 -21.21 -68.95 -1.72
CA LYS A 13 -19.75 -68.80 -1.89
C LYS A 13 -19.28 -68.05 -3.15
N SER A 14 -20.08 -67.88 -4.21
CA SER A 14 -19.61 -67.16 -5.41
C SER A 14 -19.87 -65.65 -5.36
N GLN A 15 -20.88 -65.20 -4.60
CA GLN A 15 -21.18 -63.78 -4.45
C GLN A 15 -20.15 -63.07 -3.57
N THR A 16 -19.57 -63.74 -2.58
CA THR A 16 -18.56 -63.15 -1.68
C THR A 16 -17.21 -62.91 -2.36
N VAL A 17 -16.82 -63.75 -3.32
CA VAL A 17 -15.54 -63.60 -4.04
C VAL A 17 -15.61 -62.47 -5.08
N ILE A 18 -16.75 -62.31 -5.76
CA ILE A 18 -16.95 -61.22 -6.73
C ILE A 18 -17.07 -59.87 -6.00
N LEU A 19 -17.73 -59.83 -4.83
CA LEU A 19 -17.83 -58.60 -4.03
C LEU A 19 -16.47 -58.17 -3.46
N MET A 20 -15.64 -59.10 -2.98
CA MET A 20 -14.28 -58.76 -2.49
C MET A 20 -13.33 -58.34 -3.62
N SER A 21 -13.49 -58.88 -4.84
CA SER A 21 -12.71 -58.48 -6.00
C SER A 21 -13.07 -57.07 -6.49
N ALA A 22 -14.37 -56.75 -6.53
CA ALA A 22 -14.85 -55.42 -6.87
C ALA A 22 -14.49 -54.37 -5.81
N MET A 23 -14.50 -54.74 -4.52
CA MET A 23 -14.04 -53.87 -3.44
C MET A 23 -12.52 -53.67 -3.47
N ALA A 24 -11.73 -54.69 -3.81
CA ALA A 24 -10.28 -54.55 -3.97
C ALA A 24 -9.90 -53.68 -5.18
N VAL A 25 -10.61 -53.79 -6.31
CA VAL A 25 -10.42 -52.90 -7.47
C VAL A 25 -10.91 -51.48 -7.18
N LEU A 26 -11.99 -51.31 -6.42
CA LEU A 26 -12.47 -49.99 -5.98
C LEU A 26 -11.53 -49.37 -4.94
N ILE A 27 -10.92 -50.16 -4.06
CA ILE A 27 -9.90 -49.72 -3.07
C ILE A 27 -8.58 -49.40 -3.76
N ILE A 28 -8.15 -50.17 -4.77
CA ILE A 28 -6.96 -49.87 -5.57
C ILE A 28 -7.21 -48.65 -6.48
N ALA A 29 -8.41 -48.49 -7.04
CA ALA A 29 -8.80 -47.30 -7.78
C ALA A 29 -8.96 -46.07 -6.88
N THR A 30 -9.49 -46.20 -5.66
CA THR A 30 -9.52 -45.09 -4.68
C THR A 30 -8.17 -44.83 -4.03
N LEU A 31 -7.23 -45.78 -3.99
CA LEU A 31 -5.83 -45.54 -3.59
C LEU A 31 -5.00 -44.92 -4.71
N LEU A 32 -5.31 -45.21 -5.98
CA LEU A 32 -4.70 -44.58 -7.16
C LEU A 32 -5.31 -43.20 -7.50
N PHE A 33 -6.57 -42.94 -7.13
CA PHE A 33 -7.21 -41.61 -7.22
C PHE A 33 -7.19 -40.83 -5.89
N ARG A 34 -6.70 -41.42 -4.79
CA ARG A 34 -6.30 -40.72 -3.56
C ARG A 34 -4.79 -40.73 -3.40
N SER A 35 -4.05 -40.44 -4.46
CA SER A 35 -2.92 -39.53 -4.28
C SER A 35 -3.49 -38.12 -4.06
N ARG A 36 -4.27 -37.96 -2.98
CA ARG A 36 -4.28 -36.67 -2.29
C ARG A 36 -2.81 -36.44 -1.98
N LEU A 37 -2.28 -35.30 -2.39
CA LEU A 37 -1.03 -34.77 -1.86
C LEU A 37 -1.01 -35.11 -0.37
N THR A 38 -0.21 -36.12 -0.01
CA THR A 38 0.38 -36.18 1.31
C THR A 38 0.98 -34.80 1.51
N ALA A 39 0.85 -34.23 2.71
CA ALA A 39 1.55 -33.00 3.07
C ALA A 39 2.95 -33.05 2.43
N PRO A 40 3.40 -31.99 1.74
CA PRO A 40 4.66 -32.04 1.02
C PRO A 40 5.75 -32.65 1.90
N ASP A 41 6.23 -33.86 1.57
CA ASP A 41 7.29 -34.48 2.37
C ASP A 41 8.65 -33.79 2.10
N ARG A 42 8.66 -32.71 1.30
CA ARG A 42 9.86 -32.02 0.84
C ARG A 42 9.76 -30.52 1.07
N GLU A 43 10.61 -30.03 1.97
CA GLU A 43 10.86 -28.61 2.18
C GLU A 43 11.58 -27.98 0.97
N ALA A 44 11.26 -26.72 0.67
CA ALA A 44 12.05 -25.92 -0.25
C ALA A 44 13.44 -25.64 0.37
N SER A 45 14.49 -25.73 -0.44
CA SER A 45 15.82 -25.29 0.00
C SER A 45 15.89 -23.76 0.08
N ASP A 46 16.73 -23.21 0.94
CA ASP A 46 16.88 -21.75 1.14
C ASP A 46 17.12 -20.99 -0.15
N ALA A 47 17.98 -21.51 -1.04
CA ALA A 47 18.24 -20.88 -2.33
C ALA A 47 16.97 -20.76 -3.20
N VAL A 48 16.04 -21.71 -3.10
CA VAL A 48 14.75 -21.68 -3.81
C VAL A 48 13.82 -20.67 -3.16
N VAL A 49 13.76 -20.62 -1.83
CA VAL A 49 12.96 -19.65 -1.07
C VAL A 49 13.40 -18.21 -1.39
N THR A 50 14.70 -17.93 -1.27
CA THR A 50 15.31 -16.63 -1.62
C THR A 50 14.96 -16.24 -3.05
N THR A 51 15.27 -17.09 -4.03
CA THR A 51 15.06 -16.74 -5.45
C THR A 51 13.57 -16.58 -5.77
N PHE A 52 12.70 -17.37 -5.15
CA PHE A 52 11.25 -17.24 -5.29
C PHE A 52 10.78 -15.86 -4.82
N TYR A 53 11.18 -15.43 -3.63
CA TYR A 53 10.77 -14.13 -3.09
C TYR A 53 11.43 -12.93 -3.77
N GLN A 54 12.67 -13.06 -4.25
CA GLN A 54 13.27 -12.07 -5.14
C GLN A 54 12.46 -11.94 -6.44
N SER A 55 11.99 -13.05 -7.01
CA SER A 55 11.15 -13.00 -8.22
C SER A 55 9.79 -12.35 -7.96
N LEU A 56 9.18 -12.60 -6.80
CA LEU A 56 7.93 -11.95 -6.40
C LEU A 56 8.11 -10.45 -6.19
N ALA A 57 9.18 -10.04 -5.51
CA ALA A 57 9.47 -8.62 -5.35
C ALA A 57 9.76 -7.94 -6.70
N ALA A 58 10.44 -8.62 -7.63
CA ALA A 58 10.65 -8.13 -8.99
C ALA A 58 9.32 -7.97 -9.75
N LEU A 59 8.37 -8.91 -9.59
CA LEU A 59 7.02 -8.76 -10.14
C LEU A 59 6.24 -7.61 -9.49
N ASP A 60 6.39 -7.38 -8.19
CA ASP A 60 5.71 -6.30 -7.47
C ASP A 60 6.14 -4.91 -7.94
N VAL A 61 7.34 -4.77 -8.51
CA VAL A 61 7.92 -3.49 -8.97
C VAL A 61 8.09 -3.39 -10.48
N ASP A 62 7.43 -4.29 -11.22
CA ASP A 62 7.47 -4.39 -12.70
C ASP A 62 8.85 -4.67 -13.33
N GLU A 63 9.81 -5.18 -12.56
CA GLU A 63 11.08 -5.74 -13.08
C GLU A 63 10.86 -7.16 -13.68
N ASN A 64 9.94 -7.25 -14.64
CA ASN A 64 9.43 -8.52 -15.17
C ASN A 64 10.50 -9.35 -15.90
N GLU A 65 11.54 -8.72 -16.46
CA GLU A 65 12.69 -9.43 -17.06
C GLU A 65 13.50 -10.17 -15.98
N ARG A 66 13.87 -9.46 -14.89
CA ARG A 66 14.54 -10.06 -13.73
C ARG A 66 13.70 -11.18 -13.13
N ALA A 67 12.40 -10.95 -12.95
CA ALA A 67 11.49 -11.98 -12.44
C ALA A 67 11.53 -13.25 -13.31
N ALA A 68 11.42 -13.11 -14.64
CA ALA A 68 11.46 -14.24 -15.56
C ALA A 68 12.80 -15.01 -15.48
N GLU A 69 13.94 -14.31 -15.44
CA GLU A 69 15.27 -14.93 -15.32
C GLU A 69 15.42 -15.73 -14.01
N LEU A 70 15.03 -15.13 -12.88
CA LEU A 70 15.06 -15.79 -11.57
C LEU A 70 14.16 -17.03 -11.57
N LEU A 71 12.92 -16.93 -12.06
CA LEU A 71 11.97 -18.03 -12.11
C LEU A 71 12.44 -19.17 -13.02
N GLU A 72 13.00 -18.87 -14.19
CA GLU A 72 13.57 -19.88 -15.09
C GLU A 72 14.69 -20.68 -14.43
N SER A 73 15.52 -19.99 -13.63
CA SER A 73 16.63 -20.63 -12.91
C SER A 73 16.14 -21.66 -11.87
N ILE A 74 15.03 -21.39 -11.18
CA ILE A 74 14.49 -22.27 -10.13
C ILE A 74 13.48 -23.28 -10.65
N VAL A 75 12.75 -22.98 -11.73
CA VAL A 75 11.91 -23.96 -12.44
C VAL A 75 12.75 -25.14 -12.94
N ALA A 76 13.97 -24.89 -13.42
CA ALA A 76 14.89 -25.96 -13.82
C ALA A 76 15.29 -26.89 -12.65
N GLN A 77 15.30 -26.36 -11.42
CA GLN A 77 15.69 -27.08 -10.21
C GLN A 77 14.49 -27.79 -9.54
N GLN A 78 13.31 -27.15 -9.55
CA GLN A 78 12.06 -27.63 -8.94
C GLN A 78 10.93 -27.66 -9.98
N PRO A 79 11.03 -28.48 -11.04
CA PRO A 79 10.09 -28.46 -12.16
C PRO A 79 8.67 -28.93 -11.83
N ASN A 80 8.47 -29.46 -10.61
CA ASN A 80 7.19 -29.99 -10.14
C ASN A 80 6.44 -29.04 -9.22
N GLU A 81 6.98 -27.85 -8.92
CA GLU A 81 6.30 -26.82 -8.12
C GLU A 81 5.42 -25.93 -9.03
N PRO A 82 4.08 -26.00 -8.93
CA PRO A 82 3.19 -25.22 -9.79
C PRO A 82 3.35 -23.70 -9.63
N ALA A 83 3.63 -23.19 -8.42
CA ALA A 83 3.76 -21.76 -8.16
C ALA A 83 4.86 -21.10 -9.00
N LEU A 84 5.98 -21.81 -9.21
CA LEU A 84 7.09 -21.30 -10.03
C LEU A 84 6.68 -21.09 -11.49
N TRP A 85 5.96 -22.07 -12.05
CA TRP A 85 5.45 -21.97 -13.42
C TRP A 85 4.35 -20.93 -13.56
N ALA A 86 3.49 -20.78 -12.55
CA ALA A 86 2.45 -19.75 -12.52
C ALA A 86 3.05 -18.35 -12.53
N ASN A 87 4.02 -18.09 -11.65
CA ASN A 87 4.71 -16.80 -11.61
C ASN A 87 5.54 -16.54 -12.87
N LEU A 88 6.12 -17.58 -13.49
CA LEU A 88 6.78 -17.44 -14.79
C LEU A 88 5.77 -17.06 -15.89
N ALA A 89 4.56 -17.61 -15.84
CA ALA A 89 3.49 -17.21 -16.73
C ALA A 89 3.12 -15.73 -16.55
N VAL A 90 3.01 -15.25 -15.30
CA VAL A 90 2.78 -13.82 -15.00
C VAL A 90 3.89 -12.95 -15.57
N ALA A 91 5.17 -13.26 -15.30
CA ALA A 91 6.30 -12.51 -15.83
C ALA A 91 6.28 -12.44 -17.36
N ARG A 92 6.07 -13.59 -18.02
CA ARG A 92 6.01 -13.68 -19.49
C ARG A 92 4.78 -12.98 -20.08
N LEU A 93 3.65 -12.99 -19.38
CA LEU A 93 2.43 -12.28 -19.76
C LEU A 93 2.66 -10.77 -19.75
N ARG A 94 3.28 -10.25 -18.69
CA ARG A 94 3.62 -8.82 -18.55
C ARG A 94 4.66 -8.37 -19.57
N LEU A 95 5.59 -9.25 -19.94
CA LEU A 95 6.54 -9.05 -21.05
C LEU A 95 5.93 -9.21 -22.45
N GLN A 96 4.61 -9.41 -22.58
CA GLN A 96 3.91 -9.67 -23.85
C GLN A 96 4.41 -10.91 -24.61
N SER A 97 5.05 -11.87 -23.91
CA SER A 97 5.47 -13.16 -24.45
C SER A 97 4.35 -14.19 -24.30
N LEU A 98 3.23 -13.94 -24.99
CA LEU A 98 1.95 -14.64 -24.74
C LEU A 98 2.01 -16.16 -24.93
N THR A 99 2.76 -16.65 -25.94
CA THR A 99 2.92 -18.10 -26.15
C THR A 99 3.68 -18.75 -24.99
N SER A 100 4.77 -18.14 -24.53
CA SER A 100 5.52 -18.66 -23.37
C SER A 100 4.71 -18.59 -22.09
N ALA A 101 3.90 -17.53 -21.91
CA ALA A 101 2.97 -17.43 -20.79
C ALA A 101 1.95 -18.58 -20.82
N GLN A 102 1.39 -18.89 -21.99
CA GLN A 102 0.46 -20.00 -22.20
C GLN A 102 1.09 -21.36 -21.92
N GLU A 103 2.33 -21.58 -22.33
CA GLU A 103 3.07 -22.81 -22.05
C GLU A 103 3.32 -22.97 -20.54
N ALA A 104 3.75 -21.91 -19.86
CA ALA A 104 4.03 -21.91 -18.44
C ALA A 104 2.75 -22.15 -17.60
N ILE A 105 1.63 -21.49 -17.91
CA ILE A 105 0.38 -21.70 -17.14
C ILE A 105 -0.22 -23.09 -17.38
N VAL A 106 -0.15 -23.63 -18.61
CA VAL A 106 -0.57 -25.01 -18.89
C VAL A 106 0.30 -25.99 -18.11
N LYS A 107 1.60 -25.71 -18.00
CA LYS A 107 2.50 -26.52 -17.20
C LYS A 107 2.13 -26.48 -15.71
N ALA A 108 1.87 -25.30 -15.14
CA ALA A 108 1.40 -25.14 -13.76
C ALA A 108 0.12 -25.95 -13.49
N LEU A 109 -0.91 -25.77 -14.33
CA LEU A 109 -2.18 -26.50 -14.23
C LEU A 109 -2.01 -28.02 -14.33
N SER A 110 -1.07 -28.48 -15.17
CA SER A 110 -0.80 -29.91 -15.32
C SER A 110 -0.19 -30.56 -14.08
N LEU A 111 0.46 -29.77 -13.21
CA LEU A 111 1.08 -30.21 -11.96
C LEU A 111 0.11 -30.08 -10.78
N ASP A 112 -0.72 -29.03 -10.79
CA ASP A 112 -1.69 -28.73 -9.75
C ASP A 112 -2.90 -29.68 -9.75
N HIS A 113 -3.32 -30.14 -10.93
CA HIS A 113 -4.50 -31.00 -11.12
C HIS A 113 -5.83 -30.37 -10.64
N GLY A 114 -5.93 -29.04 -10.62
CA GLY A 114 -7.14 -28.30 -10.28
C GLY A 114 -7.40 -28.18 -8.77
N ALA A 115 -6.33 -28.25 -7.97
CA ALA A 115 -6.39 -28.04 -6.53
C ALA A 115 -6.49 -26.54 -6.17
N HIS A 116 -5.91 -25.65 -6.98
CA HIS A 116 -5.88 -24.22 -6.73
C HIS A 116 -6.64 -23.42 -7.79
N ASP A 117 -7.61 -22.64 -7.32
CA ASP A 117 -8.52 -21.86 -8.19
C ASP A 117 -7.82 -20.66 -8.84
N GLU A 118 -6.83 -20.09 -8.18
CA GLU A 118 -6.01 -18.97 -8.69
C GLU A 118 -5.28 -19.30 -10.00
N LEU A 119 -4.83 -20.54 -10.20
CA LEU A 119 -4.22 -20.96 -11.47
C LEU A 119 -5.23 -21.00 -12.61
N THR A 120 -6.47 -21.39 -12.30
CA THR A 120 -7.57 -21.41 -13.28
C THR A 120 -7.94 -19.99 -13.69
N GLN A 121 -7.96 -19.06 -12.74
CA GLN A 121 -8.18 -17.64 -13.01
C GLN A 121 -7.03 -17.05 -13.85
N LEU A 122 -5.77 -17.29 -13.47
CA LEU A 122 -4.61 -16.84 -14.24
C LEU A 122 -4.61 -17.40 -15.67
N HIS A 123 -5.04 -18.65 -15.87
CA HIS A 123 -5.20 -19.22 -17.21
C HIS A 123 -6.26 -18.48 -18.02
N ALA A 124 -7.40 -18.12 -17.41
CA ALA A 124 -8.39 -17.30 -18.07
C ALA A 124 -7.82 -15.93 -18.47
N GLU A 125 -7.03 -15.29 -17.62
CA GLU A 125 -6.35 -14.02 -17.92
C GLU A 125 -5.36 -14.15 -19.10
N VAL A 126 -4.56 -15.22 -19.15
CA VAL A 126 -3.68 -15.51 -20.29
C VAL A 126 -4.49 -15.70 -21.58
N LEU A 127 -5.60 -16.44 -21.52
CA LEU A 127 -6.49 -16.63 -22.67
C LEU A 127 -7.12 -15.32 -23.16
N ILE A 128 -7.49 -14.43 -22.25
CA ILE A 128 -7.98 -13.08 -22.58
C ILE A 128 -6.91 -12.31 -23.36
N GLN A 129 -5.66 -12.31 -22.89
CA GLN A 129 -4.57 -11.60 -23.59
C GLN A 129 -4.23 -12.24 -24.94
N LEU A 130 -4.44 -13.54 -25.11
CA LEU A 130 -4.36 -14.23 -26.40
C LEU A 130 -5.55 -13.94 -27.34
N GLY A 131 -6.56 -13.20 -26.89
CA GLY A 131 -7.79 -12.94 -27.65
C GLY A 131 -8.79 -14.09 -27.67
N ASN A 132 -8.61 -15.10 -26.82
CA ASN A 132 -9.49 -16.28 -26.72
C ASN A 132 -10.53 -16.12 -25.60
N THR A 133 -11.36 -15.08 -25.72
CA THR A 133 -12.38 -14.73 -24.72
C THR A 133 -13.41 -15.83 -24.50
N GLU A 134 -13.79 -16.58 -25.55
CA GLU A 134 -14.77 -17.66 -25.42
C GLU A 134 -14.28 -18.80 -24.52
N ALA A 135 -13.01 -19.21 -24.68
CA ALA A 135 -12.41 -20.22 -23.81
C ALA A 135 -12.26 -19.72 -22.36
N ALA A 136 -11.88 -18.45 -22.18
CA ALA A 136 -11.79 -17.83 -20.86
C ALA A 136 -13.14 -17.83 -20.14
N ILE A 137 -14.22 -17.44 -20.82
CA ILE A 137 -15.60 -17.51 -20.30
C ILE A 137 -15.97 -18.95 -19.92
N GLY A 138 -15.65 -19.93 -20.77
CA GLY A 138 -15.94 -21.34 -20.50
C GLY A 138 -15.28 -21.86 -19.22
N ILE A 139 -14.00 -21.55 -19.02
CA ILE A 139 -13.24 -21.96 -17.83
C ILE A 139 -13.74 -21.23 -16.58
N LEU A 140 -14.02 -19.94 -16.67
CA LEU A 140 -14.52 -19.17 -15.53
C LEU A 140 -15.94 -19.60 -15.11
N ARG A 141 -16.80 -19.99 -16.05
CA ARG A 141 -18.11 -20.59 -15.73
C ARG A 141 -17.97 -21.88 -14.95
N GLU A 142 -17.06 -22.76 -15.37
CA GLU A 142 -16.79 -24.02 -14.65
C GLU A 142 -16.22 -23.75 -13.26
N LEU A 143 -15.28 -22.81 -13.16
CA LEU A 143 -14.73 -22.39 -11.87
C LEU A 143 -15.82 -21.84 -10.95
N HIS A 144 -16.67 -20.94 -11.44
CA HIS A 144 -17.78 -20.39 -10.66
C HIS A 144 -18.77 -21.48 -10.22
N HIS A 145 -19.07 -22.45 -11.09
CA HIS A 145 -19.95 -23.57 -10.75
C HIS A 145 -19.37 -24.44 -9.61
N ARG A 146 -18.07 -24.72 -9.66
CA ARG A 146 -17.36 -25.50 -8.63
C ARG A 146 -17.15 -24.69 -7.33
N GLN A 147 -16.92 -23.39 -7.45
CA GLN A 147 -16.50 -22.49 -6.36
C GLN A 147 -17.31 -21.18 -6.38
N PRO A 148 -18.60 -21.22 -6.04
CA PRO A 148 -19.48 -20.05 -6.09
C PRO A 148 -19.11 -18.96 -5.06
N ARG A 149 -18.20 -19.25 -4.13
CA ARG A 149 -17.66 -18.28 -3.16
C ARG A 149 -16.46 -17.48 -3.70
N ASN A 150 -15.88 -17.87 -4.84
CA ASN A 150 -14.79 -17.13 -5.45
C ASN A 150 -15.37 -15.89 -6.17
N VAL A 151 -15.45 -14.78 -5.43
CA VAL A 151 -16.04 -13.52 -5.90
C VAL A 151 -15.22 -12.87 -7.01
N ALA A 152 -13.89 -13.01 -7.00
CA ALA A 152 -13.00 -12.47 -8.03
C ALA A 152 -13.25 -13.16 -9.39
N ALA A 153 -13.32 -14.50 -9.41
CA ALA A 153 -13.63 -15.26 -10.62
C ALA A 153 -15.04 -14.95 -11.15
N ALA A 154 -16.04 -14.83 -10.27
CA ALA A 154 -17.40 -14.46 -10.65
C ALA A 154 -17.45 -13.05 -11.26
N TYR A 155 -16.69 -12.11 -10.70
CA TYR A 155 -16.62 -10.73 -11.20
C TYR A 155 -15.89 -10.63 -12.54
N LEU A 156 -14.77 -11.35 -12.70
CA LEU A 156 -14.05 -11.44 -13.96
C LEU A 156 -14.95 -12.01 -15.07
N LEU A 157 -15.69 -13.08 -14.77
CA LEU A 157 -16.67 -13.65 -15.70
C LEU A 157 -17.76 -12.64 -16.06
N SER A 158 -18.32 -11.93 -15.08
CA SER A 158 -19.33 -10.89 -15.32
C SER A 158 -18.80 -9.78 -16.24
N THR A 159 -17.53 -9.40 -16.06
CA THR A 159 -16.86 -8.39 -16.89
C THR A 159 -16.74 -8.86 -18.35
N LEU A 160 -16.31 -10.10 -18.58
CA LEU A 160 -16.18 -10.67 -19.93
C LEU A 160 -17.53 -10.83 -20.63
N LEU A 161 -18.55 -11.30 -19.90
CA LEU A 161 -19.91 -11.40 -20.45
C LEU A 161 -20.45 -10.03 -20.88
N GLY A 162 -20.07 -8.96 -20.18
CA GLY A 162 -20.47 -7.59 -20.53
C GLY A 162 -19.94 -7.13 -21.90
N GLN A 163 -18.86 -7.76 -22.38
CA GLN A 163 -18.29 -7.46 -23.70
C GLN A 163 -19.12 -8.05 -24.85
N LEU A 164 -19.91 -9.10 -24.59
CA LEU A 164 -20.74 -9.78 -25.60
C LEU A 164 -21.97 -8.95 -26.00
N ARG A 165 -22.47 -8.08 -25.11
CA ARG A 165 -23.63 -7.19 -25.34
C ARG A 165 -24.89 -7.93 -25.81
N THR A 166 -25.15 -9.11 -25.27
CA THR A 166 -26.38 -9.89 -25.51
C THR A 166 -27.28 -9.89 -24.28
N ALA A 167 -28.59 -10.06 -24.50
CA ALA A 167 -29.55 -10.12 -23.41
C ALA A 167 -29.28 -11.30 -22.48
N GLU A 168 -28.90 -12.46 -23.01
CA GLU A 168 -28.57 -13.66 -22.24
C GLU A 168 -27.35 -13.42 -21.34
N ALA A 169 -26.31 -12.76 -21.87
CA ALA A 169 -25.12 -12.40 -21.11
C ALA A 169 -25.46 -11.42 -19.99
N ASP A 170 -26.29 -10.40 -20.24
CA ASP A 170 -26.69 -9.45 -19.20
C ASP A 170 -27.51 -10.08 -18.07
N HIS A 171 -28.30 -11.12 -18.36
CA HIS A 171 -28.99 -11.88 -17.31
C HIS A 171 -28.00 -12.68 -16.45
N GLU A 172 -27.07 -13.39 -17.08
CA GLU A 172 -26.05 -14.17 -16.38
C GLU A 172 -25.14 -13.26 -15.53
N ARG A 173 -24.75 -12.09 -16.05
CA ARG A 173 -24.01 -11.07 -15.30
C ARG A 173 -24.72 -10.64 -14.04
N LEU A 174 -26.03 -10.41 -14.12
CA LEU A 174 -26.81 -10.01 -12.96
C LEU A 174 -26.86 -11.12 -11.91
N ASP A 175 -27.01 -12.38 -12.32
CA ASP A 175 -26.98 -13.54 -11.43
C ASP A 175 -25.61 -13.71 -10.74
N LEU A 176 -24.52 -13.46 -11.46
CA LEU A 176 -23.16 -13.46 -10.91
C LEU A 176 -22.97 -12.35 -9.87
N LEU A 177 -23.41 -11.13 -10.18
CA LEU A 177 -23.32 -9.99 -9.24
C LEU A 177 -24.15 -10.23 -7.98
N GLU A 178 -25.36 -10.79 -8.09
CA GLU A 178 -26.16 -11.18 -6.93
C GLU A 178 -25.47 -12.31 -6.14
N THR A 179 -24.80 -13.26 -6.80
CA THR A 179 -24.02 -14.30 -6.11
C THR A 179 -22.85 -13.69 -5.33
N ILE A 180 -22.15 -12.69 -5.90
CA ILE A 180 -21.14 -11.94 -5.17
C ILE A 180 -21.76 -11.30 -3.92
N LEU A 181 -22.90 -10.63 -4.06
CA LEU A 181 -23.58 -9.95 -2.94
C LEU A 181 -24.16 -10.90 -1.88
N VAL A 182 -24.40 -12.16 -2.21
CA VAL A 182 -24.75 -13.20 -1.23
C VAL A 182 -23.53 -13.58 -0.39
N ASN A 183 -22.34 -13.60 -0.98
CA ASN A 183 -21.09 -13.93 -0.29
C ASN A 183 -20.48 -12.72 0.45
N ASP A 184 -20.63 -11.52 -0.12
CA ASP A 184 -20.16 -10.25 0.40
C ASP A 184 -21.22 -9.16 0.19
N ALA A 185 -22.16 -9.10 1.14
CA ALA A 185 -23.26 -8.14 1.08
C ALA A 185 -22.81 -6.67 1.18
N ALA A 186 -21.60 -6.42 1.69
CA ALA A 186 -21.05 -5.07 1.83
C ALA A 186 -20.37 -4.58 0.54
N ASN A 187 -20.17 -5.45 -0.46
CA ASN A 187 -19.44 -5.10 -1.69
C ASN A 187 -20.14 -4.00 -2.50
N LEU A 188 -19.71 -2.75 -2.33
CA LEU A 188 -20.31 -1.58 -2.96
C LEU A 188 -20.12 -1.58 -4.48
N ARG A 189 -18.98 -2.07 -4.98
CA ARG A 189 -18.70 -2.16 -6.41
C ARG A 189 -19.69 -3.10 -7.10
N ALA A 190 -19.84 -4.33 -6.61
CA ALA A 190 -20.78 -5.29 -7.16
C ALA A 190 -22.23 -4.80 -7.02
N ARG A 191 -22.58 -4.14 -5.91
CA ARG A 191 -23.91 -3.58 -5.65
C ARG A 191 -24.29 -2.46 -6.61
N CYS A 192 -23.38 -1.52 -6.86
CA CYS A 192 -23.58 -0.43 -7.82
C CYS A 192 -23.78 -0.99 -9.23
N GLU A 193 -22.96 -1.96 -9.63
CA GLU A 193 -23.07 -2.59 -10.94
C GLU A 193 -24.38 -3.38 -11.08
N ALA A 194 -24.78 -4.14 -10.06
CA ALA A 194 -26.04 -4.89 -10.02
C ALA A 194 -27.25 -3.95 -10.14
N ALA A 195 -27.27 -2.85 -9.38
CA ALA A 195 -28.34 -1.85 -9.44
C ALA A 195 -28.45 -1.23 -10.84
N ARG A 196 -27.33 -0.78 -11.42
CA ARG A 196 -27.31 -0.17 -12.76
C ARG A 196 -27.73 -1.17 -13.83
N LEU A 197 -27.22 -2.41 -13.77
CA LEU A 197 -27.58 -3.46 -14.72
C LEU A 197 -29.07 -3.80 -14.60
N ALA A 198 -29.58 -4.00 -13.38
CA ALA A 198 -31.00 -4.25 -13.12
C ALA A 198 -31.90 -3.14 -13.67
N ALA A 199 -31.52 -1.87 -13.52
CA ALA A 199 -32.24 -0.75 -14.15
C ALA A 199 -32.22 -0.86 -15.68
N SER A 200 -31.05 -1.11 -16.27
CA SER A 200 -30.89 -1.17 -17.74
C SER A 200 -31.68 -2.30 -18.40
N ILE A 201 -31.82 -3.46 -17.73
CA ILE A 201 -32.54 -4.63 -18.28
C ILE A 201 -33.95 -4.80 -17.71
N GLY A 202 -34.46 -3.82 -16.96
CA GLY A 202 -35.87 -3.79 -16.53
C GLY A 202 -36.22 -4.61 -15.28
N ARG A 203 -35.25 -5.00 -14.45
CA ARG A 203 -35.43 -5.83 -13.24
C ARG A 203 -35.76 -4.97 -12.02
N LYS A 204 -36.96 -4.36 -12.02
CA LYS A 204 -37.44 -3.39 -11.01
C LYS A 204 -37.25 -3.84 -9.56
N ASN A 205 -37.58 -5.08 -9.23
CA ASN A 205 -37.47 -5.58 -7.85
C ASN A 205 -36.02 -5.67 -7.36
N LEU A 206 -35.10 -6.09 -8.24
CA LEU A 206 -33.67 -6.17 -7.90
C LEU A 206 -33.03 -4.78 -7.82
N LEU A 207 -33.43 -3.86 -8.70
CA LEU A 207 -33.04 -2.45 -8.59
C LEU A 207 -33.46 -1.89 -7.22
N ARG A 208 -34.72 -2.12 -6.82
CA ARG A 208 -35.24 -1.66 -5.53
C ARG A 208 -34.46 -2.26 -4.36
N ALA A 209 -34.27 -3.57 -4.34
CA ALA A 209 -33.53 -4.25 -3.27
C ALA A 209 -32.09 -3.72 -3.11
N ASN A 210 -31.40 -3.46 -4.22
CA ASN A 210 -30.05 -2.90 -4.18
C ASN A 210 -30.03 -1.44 -3.71
N LEU A 211 -30.99 -0.61 -4.15
CA LEU A 211 -31.13 0.77 -3.68
C LEU A 211 -31.44 0.85 -2.18
N ASP A 212 -32.32 -0.02 -1.67
CA ASP A 212 -32.68 -0.04 -0.25
C ASP A 212 -31.45 -0.27 0.65
N VAL A 213 -30.55 -1.18 0.25
CA VAL A 213 -29.29 -1.41 0.98
C VAL A 213 -28.34 -0.23 0.86
N LEU A 214 -28.20 0.37 -0.33
CA LEU A 214 -27.36 1.56 -0.51
C LEU A 214 -27.85 2.73 0.34
N LEU A 215 -29.17 2.94 0.42
CA LEU A 215 -29.78 3.99 1.22
C LEU A 215 -29.53 3.80 2.72
N GLN A 216 -29.57 2.56 3.22
CA GLN A 216 -29.30 2.24 4.64
C GLN A 216 -27.90 2.63 5.10
N HIS A 217 -26.92 2.67 4.20
CA HIS A 217 -25.52 2.97 4.52
C HIS A 217 -25.10 4.39 4.08
N SER A 218 -26.03 5.18 3.54
CA SER A 218 -25.71 6.42 2.84
C SER A 218 -25.39 7.62 3.75
N ASP A 219 -25.71 7.55 5.04
CA ASP A 219 -25.61 8.69 5.96
C ASP A 219 -24.16 9.21 6.12
N LEU A 220 -23.17 8.31 6.02
CA LEU A 220 -21.74 8.64 6.16
C LEU A 220 -21.08 9.10 4.85
N TRP A 221 -21.77 9.00 3.71
CA TRP A 221 -21.22 9.36 2.42
C TRP A 221 -21.24 10.87 2.17
N PRO A 222 -20.31 11.42 1.36
CA PRO A 222 -20.31 12.83 0.98
C PRO A 222 -21.66 13.30 0.42
N LYS A 223 -22.01 14.57 0.63
CA LYS A 223 -23.27 15.15 0.15
C LYS A 223 -23.54 14.89 -1.34
N PRO A 224 -22.57 15.06 -2.28
CA PRO A 224 -22.80 14.76 -3.69
C PRO A 224 -23.20 13.29 -3.96
N VAL A 225 -22.58 12.34 -3.23
CA VAL A 225 -22.91 10.91 -3.30
C VAL A 225 -24.36 10.67 -2.86
N ARG A 226 -24.75 11.23 -1.71
CA ARG A 226 -26.11 11.08 -1.19
C ARG A 226 -27.17 11.72 -2.10
N ASP A 227 -26.86 12.87 -2.70
CA ASP A 227 -27.79 13.58 -3.57
C ASP A 227 -28.06 12.76 -4.85
N HIS A 228 -27.04 12.22 -5.52
CA HIS A 228 -27.23 11.34 -6.67
C HIS A 228 -27.91 10.00 -6.35
N LEU A 229 -27.66 9.44 -5.16
CA LEU A 229 -28.38 8.24 -4.71
C LEU A 229 -29.89 8.50 -4.55
N ARG A 230 -30.26 9.65 -3.98
CA ARG A 230 -31.66 10.06 -3.84
C ARG A 230 -32.31 10.30 -5.20
N GLU A 231 -31.60 10.90 -6.15
CA GLU A 231 -32.09 11.05 -7.52
C GLU A 231 -32.37 9.68 -8.17
N ALA A 232 -31.45 8.72 -8.00
CA ALA A 232 -31.65 7.36 -8.48
C ALA A 232 -32.87 6.68 -7.84
N ASP A 233 -33.06 6.85 -6.53
CA ASP A 233 -34.22 6.32 -5.80
C ASP A 233 -35.55 6.93 -6.27
N GLN A 234 -35.59 8.25 -6.45
CA GLN A 234 -36.77 8.95 -6.97
C GLN A 234 -37.11 8.49 -8.38
N ALA A 235 -36.12 8.38 -9.26
CA ALA A 235 -36.29 7.88 -10.62
C ALA A 235 -36.80 6.43 -10.63
N ALA A 236 -36.21 5.56 -9.79
CA ALA A 236 -36.66 4.18 -9.65
C ALA A 236 -38.10 4.08 -9.11
N THR A 237 -38.52 5.01 -8.24
CA THR A 237 -39.89 5.08 -7.68
C THR A 237 -40.90 5.57 -8.72
N ALA A 238 -40.47 6.49 -9.58
CA ALA A 238 -41.25 6.95 -10.74
C ALA A 238 -41.25 5.95 -11.91
N GLU A 239 -40.59 4.80 -11.76
CA GLU A 239 -40.35 3.80 -12.81
C GLU A 239 -39.57 4.33 -14.04
N ASP A 240 -38.85 5.44 -13.91
CA ASP A 240 -37.92 5.94 -14.92
C ASP A 240 -36.57 5.24 -14.79
N LEU A 241 -36.50 4.01 -15.33
CA LEU A 241 -35.32 3.16 -15.21
C LEU A 241 -34.09 3.72 -15.95
N ARG A 242 -34.30 4.51 -17.00
CA ARG A 242 -33.20 5.15 -17.73
C ARG A 242 -32.57 6.23 -16.86
N GLN A 243 -33.39 7.10 -16.28
CA GLN A 243 -32.90 8.12 -15.37
C GLN A 243 -32.26 7.49 -14.12
N ALA A 244 -32.84 6.41 -13.58
CA ALA A 244 -32.26 5.70 -12.45
C ALA A 244 -30.85 5.15 -12.78
N ALA A 245 -30.67 4.50 -13.93
CA ALA A 245 -29.37 4.01 -14.38
C ALA A 245 -28.34 5.13 -14.59
N GLN A 246 -28.78 6.28 -15.11
CA GLN A 246 -27.94 7.46 -15.30
C GLN A 246 -27.50 8.05 -13.95
N SER A 247 -28.43 8.30 -13.03
CA SER A 247 -28.12 8.79 -11.68
C SER A 247 -27.23 7.82 -10.89
N LEU A 248 -27.44 6.50 -11.03
CA LEU A 248 -26.56 5.48 -10.44
C LEU A 248 -25.12 5.55 -10.98
N THR A 249 -24.93 5.97 -12.23
CA THR A 249 -23.59 6.13 -12.81
C THR A 249 -22.86 7.31 -12.16
N PHE A 250 -23.54 8.44 -11.98
CA PHE A 250 -22.97 9.60 -11.28
C PHE A 250 -22.74 9.30 -9.80
N PHE A 251 -23.68 8.62 -9.14
CA PHE A 251 -23.53 8.12 -7.78
C PHE A 251 -22.25 7.28 -7.63
N GLU A 252 -22.09 6.24 -8.46
CA GLU A 252 -20.91 5.37 -8.41
C GLU A 252 -19.61 6.15 -8.67
N ASN A 253 -19.59 7.07 -9.63
CA ASN A 253 -18.40 7.88 -9.91
C ASN A 253 -17.96 8.74 -8.71
N ASN A 254 -18.91 9.26 -7.92
CA ASN A 254 -18.60 10.01 -6.70
C ASN A 254 -18.30 9.09 -5.50
N LEU A 255 -18.71 7.81 -5.56
CA LEU A 255 -18.44 6.80 -4.54
C LEU A 255 -17.05 6.15 -4.72
N LYS A 256 -16.52 6.10 -5.94
CA LYS A 256 -15.18 5.56 -6.24
C LYS A 256 -14.06 6.01 -5.29
N PRO A 257 -13.90 7.30 -4.95
CA PRO A 257 -12.83 7.71 -4.06
C PRO A 257 -13.07 7.31 -2.60
N THR A 258 -14.21 6.72 -2.23
CA THR A 258 -14.43 6.32 -0.84
C THR A 258 -13.71 5.00 -0.52
N PRO A 259 -13.22 4.84 0.71
CA PRO A 259 -12.42 3.68 1.13
C PRO A 259 -13.22 2.38 1.09
N GLU A 260 -14.50 2.41 1.48
CA GLU A 260 -15.35 1.22 1.45
C GLU A 260 -15.56 0.71 0.02
N TYR A 261 -15.57 1.64 -0.95
CA TYR A 261 -15.63 1.29 -2.36
C TYR A 261 -14.29 0.73 -2.86
N GLN A 262 -13.16 1.36 -2.52
CA GLN A 262 -11.83 0.86 -2.88
C GLN A 262 -11.57 -0.53 -2.28
N ARG A 263 -11.95 -0.76 -1.02
CA ARG A 263 -11.94 -2.08 -0.41
C ARG A 263 -12.79 -3.10 -1.16
N SER A 264 -14.01 -2.71 -1.56
CA SER A 264 -14.88 -3.57 -2.38
C SER A 264 -14.23 -3.93 -3.72
N VAL A 265 -13.50 -2.99 -4.33
CA VAL A 265 -12.74 -3.15 -5.57
C VAL A 265 -11.56 -4.12 -5.36
N ARG A 266 -10.77 -3.95 -4.28
CA ARG A 266 -9.67 -4.87 -3.89
C ARG A 266 -10.17 -6.31 -3.70
N LEU A 267 -11.28 -6.51 -2.98
CA LEU A 267 -11.87 -7.84 -2.73
C LEU A 267 -12.33 -8.57 -4.01
N LEU A 268 -12.61 -7.83 -5.09
CA LEU A 268 -12.95 -8.42 -6.40
C LEU A 268 -11.72 -8.76 -7.23
N GLY A 269 -10.50 -8.59 -6.69
CA GLY A 269 -9.25 -8.80 -7.40
C GLY A 269 -8.93 -7.70 -8.41
N LEU A 270 -9.64 -6.57 -8.35
CA LEU A 270 -9.36 -5.39 -9.13
C LEU A 270 -8.51 -4.45 -8.28
N THR A 271 -7.19 -4.53 -8.28
CA THR A 271 -6.40 -3.40 -7.75
C THR A 271 -6.21 -2.41 -8.89
N GLY A 272 -6.45 -1.12 -8.64
CA GLY A 272 -6.57 -0.08 -9.68
C GLY A 272 -5.36 0.03 -10.63
N ASN A 273 -4.21 -0.50 -10.19
CA ASN A 273 -2.95 -0.59 -10.93
C ASN A 273 -2.35 -2.01 -10.96
N ALA A 274 -3.12 -3.08 -10.67
CA ALA A 274 -2.59 -4.45 -10.73
C ALA A 274 -2.02 -4.69 -12.13
N PRO A 275 -0.71 -4.97 -12.26
CA PRO A 275 -0.18 -5.38 -13.54
C PRO A 275 -0.83 -6.73 -13.91
N ILE A 276 -1.06 -6.94 -15.20
CA ILE A 276 -1.76 -8.12 -15.74
C ILE A 276 -1.19 -9.41 -15.11
N GLY A 277 -2.06 -10.28 -14.58
CA GLY A 277 -1.65 -11.49 -13.87
C GLY A 277 -1.31 -11.24 -12.40
N THR A 278 -2.05 -11.84 -11.49
CA THR A 278 -1.73 -11.82 -10.04
C THR A 278 -0.67 -12.88 -9.71
N PRO A 279 0.47 -12.51 -9.11
CA PRO A 279 1.46 -13.48 -8.65
C PRO A 279 0.92 -14.38 -7.54
N VAL A 280 1.31 -15.66 -7.57
CA VAL A 280 1.09 -16.64 -6.50
C VAL A 280 2.15 -16.40 -5.43
N ARG A 281 1.73 -15.97 -4.23
CA ARG A 281 2.64 -15.52 -3.16
C ARG A 281 3.24 -16.64 -2.28
N GLY A 282 2.84 -17.90 -2.47
CA GLY A 282 3.35 -19.04 -1.70
C GLY A 282 3.54 -20.29 -2.54
N PHE A 283 4.27 -21.28 -2.01
CA PHE A 283 4.43 -22.58 -2.65
C PHE A 283 3.12 -23.39 -2.58
N MET A 284 2.83 -24.16 -3.62
CA MET A 284 1.64 -25.02 -3.71
C MET A 284 1.95 -26.48 -3.40
N VAL A 285 3.17 -26.94 -3.70
CA VAL A 285 3.61 -28.32 -3.50
C VAL A 285 4.81 -28.43 -2.59
N LEU A 286 5.68 -27.43 -2.46
CA LEU A 286 6.76 -27.41 -1.48
C LEU A 286 6.24 -26.83 -0.16
N ASN A 287 6.77 -27.33 0.97
CA ASN A 287 6.61 -26.62 2.23
C ASN A 287 7.66 -25.51 2.29
N GLU A 288 7.19 -24.32 2.62
CA GLU A 288 8.07 -23.25 3.06
C GLU A 288 8.64 -23.61 4.44
N PRO A 289 9.97 -23.64 4.61
CA PRO A 289 10.55 -23.84 5.92
C PRO A 289 10.18 -22.70 6.87
N ALA A 290 10.12 -22.98 8.17
CA ALA A 290 9.89 -21.93 9.17
C ALA A 290 10.99 -20.86 9.10
N VAL A 291 10.60 -19.61 9.39
CA VAL A 291 11.51 -18.48 9.57
C VAL A 291 12.59 -18.87 10.59
N GLU A 292 13.85 -18.75 10.21
CA GLU A 292 15.00 -19.08 11.06
C GLU A 292 15.75 -17.78 11.37
N ALA A 293 15.39 -17.15 12.49
CA ALA A 293 16.17 -16.05 13.04
C ALA A 293 17.36 -16.56 13.85
N ALA A 294 18.37 -15.71 14.05
CA ALA A 294 19.47 -16.04 14.92
C ALA A 294 19.01 -16.07 16.40
N LEU A 295 19.80 -16.71 17.26
CA LEU A 295 19.49 -16.74 18.69
C LEU A 295 19.74 -15.35 19.30
N ALA A 296 18.86 -14.95 20.21
CA ALA A 296 19.07 -13.73 20.98
C ALA A 296 20.44 -13.70 21.67
N ASP A 297 21.14 -12.57 21.58
CA ASP A 297 22.40 -12.31 22.27
C ASP A 297 22.15 -12.07 23.76
N LYS A 298 22.11 -13.15 24.54
CA LYS A 298 21.90 -13.08 26.00
C LYS A 298 23.05 -12.40 26.75
N GLU A 299 24.19 -12.16 26.10
CA GLU A 299 25.32 -11.44 26.66
C GLU A 299 25.32 -9.94 26.27
N LEU A 300 24.31 -9.49 25.49
CA LEU A 300 24.10 -8.08 25.21
C LEU A 300 24.00 -7.31 26.52
N HIS A 301 24.86 -6.31 26.64
CA HIS A 301 24.83 -5.33 27.70
C HIS A 301 25.21 -3.96 27.13
N PHE A 302 24.92 -2.92 27.91
CA PHE A 302 25.19 -1.55 27.51
C PHE A 302 26.24 -0.91 28.43
N GLU A 303 27.24 -0.28 27.84
CA GLU A 303 28.22 0.54 28.56
C GLU A 303 27.71 1.98 28.65
N LEU A 304 27.36 2.42 29.86
CA LEU A 304 26.83 3.76 30.07
C LEU A 304 27.95 4.81 30.09
N GLN A 305 27.86 5.78 29.17
CA GLN A 305 28.78 6.90 29.03
C GLN A 305 28.06 8.23 29.17
N ARG A 306 28.54 9.08 30.08
CA ARG A 306 28.07 10.46 30.18
C ARG A 306 28.51 11.25 28.95
N ARG A 307 27.62 12.08 28.42
CA ARG A 307 27.94 13.02 27.35
C ARG A 307 27.90 14.43 27.91
N ASP A 308 29.06 15.07 27.93
CA ASP A 308 29.21 16.46 28.39
C ASP A 308 28.76 17.43 27.28
N LEU A 309 27.46 17.48 27.04
CA LEU A 309 26.84 18.60 26.35
C LEU A 309 26.86 19.81 27.30
N ALA A 310 27.01 21.03 26.79
CA ALA A 310 27.13 22.28 27.58
C ALA A 310 26.16 22.32 28.79
N PRO A 311 26.41 23.08 29.88
CA PRO A 311 25.92 22.78 31.24
C PRO A 311 24.41 23.06 31.44
N ILE A 312 23.56 22.39 30.68
CA ILE A 312 22.11 22.39 30.82
C ILE A 312 21.69 21.13 31.57
N ALA A 313 20.83 21.30 32.57
CA ALA A 313 20.09 20.17 33.12
C ALA A 313 19.01 19.82 32.09
N ALA A 314 19.23 18.71 31.38
CA ALA A 314 18.36 18.30 30.29
C ALA A 314 17.05 17.70 30.85
N ARG A 315 15.94 18.06 30.25
CA ARG A 315 14.59 17.51 30.50
C ARG A 315 14.19 16.49 29.44
N TYR A 316 14.76 16.60 28.25
CA TYR A 316 14.52 15.70 27.13
C TYR A 316 15.77 15.58 26.26
N ILE A 317 15.96 14.44 25.60
CA ILE A 317 17.09 14.21 24.70
C ILE A 317 16.64 13.47 23.44
N LEU A 318 17.16 13.87 22.28
CA LEU A 318 16.93 13.24 20.99
C LEU A 318 18.25 12.91 20.29
N ALA A 319 18.17 12.03 19.30
CA ALA A 319 19.23 11.79 18.33
C ALA A 319 18.90 12.51 17.02
N LEU A 320 19.85 13.28 16.50
CA LEU A 320 19.80 13.83 15.15
C LEU A 320 20.62 12.91 14.24
N PRO A 321 19.97 12.13 13.35
CA PRO A 321 20.65 11.19 12.48
C PRO A 321 21.60 11.92 11.53
N SER A 322 22.76 11.32 11.28
CA SER A 322 23.73 11.88 10.34
C SER A 322 23.22 11.76 8.90
N VAL A 323 23.26 12.84 8.13
CA VAL A 323 22.94 12.79 6.69
C VAL A 323 24.07 13.40 5.85
N ALA A 324 24.09 13.04 4.56
CA ALA A 324 25.08 13.52 3.58
C ALA A 324 26.54 13.29 4.03
N ASN A 325 27.36 14.35 4.09
CA ASN A 325 28.79 14.29 4.45
C ASN A 325 29.04 14.29 5.97
N GLN A 326 28.00 14.21 6.80
CA GLN A 326 28.16 14.14 8.25
C GLN A 326 28.59 12.75 8.67
N THR A 327 29.50 12.67 9.62
CA THR A 327 30.15 11.41 10.02
C THR A 327 29.64 10.84 11.33
N GLU A 328 28.79 11.55 12.08
CA GLU A 328 28.31 11.13 13.41
C GLU A 328 26.90 11.68 13.69
N THR A 329 26.10 10.85 14.36
CA THR A 329 24.79 11.22 14.94
C THR A 329 25.01 12.22 16.08
N ARG A 330 24.27 13.33 16.08
CA ARG A 330 24.40 14.36 17.13
C ARG A 330 23.32 14.23 18.17
N LEU A 331 23.65 14.53 19.42
CA LEU A 331 22.67 14.57 20.50
C LEU A 331 22.04 15.97 20.60
N ILE A 332 20.71 16.01 20.75
CA ILE A 332 19.97 17.22 21.05
C ILE A 332 19.48 17.12 22.48
N ALA A 333 19.92 18.03 23.35
CA ALA A 333 19.44 18.10 24.72
C ALA A 333 18.60 19.36 24.92
N LEU A 334 17.39 19.19 25.44
CA LEU A 334 16.44 20.26 25.72
C LEU A 334 16.39 20.49 27.23
N GLY A 335 16.87 21.65 27.69
CA GLY A 335 16.86 22.05 29.10
C GLY A 335 15.62 22.84 29.48
N ALA A 336 15.67 23.57 30.60
CA ALA A 336 14.52 24.39 31.02
C ALA A 336 14.25 25.59 30.10
N GLU A 337 15.29 26.26 29.60
CA GLU A 337 15.16 27.48 28.76
C GLU A 337 16.18 27.51 27.61
N GLN A 338 17.01 26.46 27.50
CA GLN A 338 18.12 26.36 26.57
C GLN A 338 18.14 24.98 25.95
N LEU A 339 18.48 24.89 24.66
CA LEU A 339 18.79 23.65 23.99
C LEU A 339 20.25 23.62 23.52
N THR A 340 20.80 22.43 23.35
CA THR A 340 22.14 22.19 22.79
C THR A 340 22.06 21.10 21.73
N ILE A 341 22.80 21.26 20.64
CA ILE A 341 22.91 20.28 19.57
C ILE A 341 24.39 19.93 19.38
N GLY A 342 24.80 18.75 19.83
CA GLY A 342 26.21 18.37 19.90
C GLY A 342 27.04 19.42 20.63
N ASP A 343 28.18 19.80 20.03
CA ASP A 343 29.11 20.79 20.58
C ASP A 343 28.77 22.24 20.21
N LEU A 344 27.60 22.49 19.61
CA LEU A 344 27.19 23.85 19.27
C LEU A 344 26.89 24.69 20.53
N PRO A 345 27.06 26.03 20.47
CA PRO A 345 26.66 26.91 21.57
C PRO A 345 25.19 26.71 21.95
N SER A 346 24.88 26.79 23.25
CA SER A 346 23.50 26.72 23.74
C SER A 346 22.64 27.83 23.12
N MET A 347 21.41 27.47 22.74
CA MET A 347 20.44 28.36 22.12
C MET A 347 19.20 28.46 23.00
N ALA A 348 18.63 29.65 23.14
CA ALA A 348 17.34 29.84 23.83
C ALA A 348 16.20 29.25 23.00
N TYR A 349 15.25 28.55 23.61
CA TYR A 349 14.11 27.94 22.93
C TYR A 349 12.84 28.03 23.78
N PRO A 350 11.63 27.86 23.18
CA PRO A 350 10.39 27.80 23.94
C PRO A 350 10.45 26.62 24.92
N ALA A 351 10.53 26.92 26.21
CA ALA A 351 10.71 25.93 27.26
C ALA A 351 9.65 24.83 27.19
N ALA A 352 10.07 23.57 27.10
CA ALA A 352 9.16 22.44 27.22
C ALA A 352 8.67 22.26 28.66
N ALA A 353 7.38 21.95 28.80
CA ALA A 353 6.80 21.51 30.06
C ALA A 353 7.49 20.23 30.56
N ARG A 354 7.65 20.08 31.88
CA ARG A 354 8.30 18.88 32.48
C ARG A 354 7.56 17.57 32.20
N SER A 355 6.28 17.63 31.86
CA SER A 355 5.42 16.48 31.57
C SER A 355 5.21 16.23 30.07
N SER A 356 5.98 16.90 29.20
CA SER A 356 5.92 16.71 27.76
C SER A 356 6.38 15.31 27.36
N MET A 357 5.60 14.62 26.51
CA MET A 357 5.98 13.32 25.95
C MET A 357 6.76 13.45 24.62
N SER A 358 6.54 14.51 23.85
CA SER A 358 7.21 14.75 22.56
C SER A 358 7.44 16.25 22.32
N PRO A 359 8.35 16.91 23.05
CA PRO A 359 8.54 18.36 22.98
C PRO A 359 9.20 18.83 21.67
N ALA A 360 9.70 17.90 20.88
CA ALA A 360 10.35 18.17 19.60
C ALA A 360 10.20 17.02 18.61
N CYS A 361 10.21 17.32 17.31
CA CYS A 361 10.36 16.35 16.22
C CYS A 361 11.55 16.70 15.32
N ILE A 362 12.09 15.68 14.65
CA ILE A 362 13.07 15.81 13.57
C ILE A 362 12.33 15.62 12.26
N ALA A 363 12.48 16.59 11.35
CA ALA A 363 11.85 16.57 10.03
C ALA A 363 12.63 17.49 9.10
N ASP A 364 12.64 17.22 7.81
CA ASP A 364 13.12 18.19 6.82
C ASP A 364 11.93 19.07 6.38
N ILE A 365 11.86 20.29 6.93
CA ILE A 365 10.71 21.18 6.79
C ILE A 365 10.82 22.02 5.50
N ASN A 366 12.05 22.24 5.02
CA ASN A 366 12.33 23.08 3.85
C ASN A 366 12.67 22.27 2.58
N SER A 367 12.65 20.94 2.66
CA SER A 367 12.95 19.98 1.59
C SER A 367 14.38 20.06 1.03
N ASP A 368 15.37 20.35 1.87
CA ASP A 368 16.79 20.46 1.47
C ASP A 368 17.63 19.18 1.72
N PHE A 369 16.98 18.11 2.19
CA PHE A 369 17.56 16.83 2.61
C PHE A 369 18.48 16.91 3.83
N LEU A 370 18.34 17.96 4.65
CA LEU A 370 18.91 18.05 5.98
C LEU A 370 17.79 17.95 7.02
N PRO A 371 17.92 17.09 8.05
CA PRO A 371 16.93 17.01 9.10
C PRO A 371 16.96 18.28 9.95
N ASP A 372 15.87 19.03 9.93
CA ASP A 372 15.64 20.17 10.83
C ASP A 372 15.16 19.68 12.20
N LEU A 373 15.14 20.61 13.16
CA LEU A 373 14.54 20.39 14.48
C LEU A 373 13.34 21.31 14.62
N VAL A 374 12.20 20.77 15.05
CA VAL A 374 11.02 21.56 15.43
C VAL A 374 10.77 21.38 16.92
N THR A 375 10.67 22.48 17.66
CA THR A 375 10.45 22.47 19.12
C THR A 375 9.15 23.17 19.48
N ALA A 376 8.42 22.65 20.47
CA ALA A 376 7.22 23.25 21.04
C ALA A 376 7.36 23.48 22.56
N GLY A 377 6.72 24.52 23.08
CA GLY A 377 6.73 24.84 24.50
C GLY A 377 5.81 25.99 24.88
N ALA A 378 6.09 26.59 26.05
CA ALA A 378 5.26 27.65 26.65
C ALA A 378 5.16 28.94 25.81
N ASP A 379 6.19 29.22 24.99
CA ASP A 379 6.26 30.42 24.14
C ASP A 379 5.93 30.13 22.67
N GLY A 380 5.27 29.00 22.38
CA GLY A 380 4.91 28.58 21.03
C GLY A 380 5.86 27.54 20.43
N CYS A 381 5.96 27.53 19.09
CA CYS A 381 6.82 26.60 18.35
C CYS A 381 7.91 27.34 17.57
N VAL A 382 9.05 26.67 17.40
CA VAL A 382 10.22 27.18 16.65
C VAL A 382 10.76 26.10 15.75
N VAL A 383 11.04 26.45 14.50
CA VAL A 383 11.79 25.61 13.56
C VAL A 383 13.26 26.03 13.59
N TRP A 384 14.14 25.06 13.63
CA TRP A 384 15.58 25.21 13.61
C TRP A 384 16.08 24.59 12.31
N LEU A 385 16.27 25.42 11.29
CA LEU A 385 16.69 24.97 9.97
C LEU A 385 18.16 24.59 9.98
N GLN A 386 18.45 23.33 9.66
CA GLN A 386 19.81 22.86 9.54
C GLN A 386 20.45 23.44 8.30
N GLN A 387 21.66 23.97 8.46
CA GLN A 387 22.46 24.50 7.36
C GLN A 387 23.46 23.44 6.90
N ALA A 388 23.92 23.51 5.65
CA ALA A 388 24.95 22.61 5.11
C ALA A 388 26.27 22.61 5.91
N THR A 389 26.52 23.66 6.71
CA THR A 389 27.63 23.76 7.67
C THR A 389 27.44 22.93 8.94
N GLY A 390 26.27 22.33 9.14
CA GLY A 390 25.84 21.66 10.36
C GLY A 390 25.48 22.62 11.50
N THR A 391 25.26 23.91 11.22
CA THR A 391 24.72 24.89 12.18
C THR A 391 23.20 24.99 12.02
N PHE A 392 22.51 25.57 13.00
CA PHE A 392 21.04 25.71 12.96
C PHE A 392 20.64 27.19 12.96
N GLU A 393 19.76 27.55 12.04
CA GLU A 393 19.14 28.88 11.98
C GLU A 393 17.76 28.83 12.64
N ARG A 394 17.51 29.75 13.57
CA ARG A 394 16.23 29.87 14.24
C ARG A 394 15.22 30.57 13.33
N GLN A 395 14.10 29.92 13.06
CA GLN A 395 12.92 30.49 12.43
C GLN A 395 11.75 30.43 13.40
N ASP A 396 11.34 31.60 13.89
CA ASP A 396 10.10 31.72 14.67
C ASP A 396 8.92 31.59 13.72
N ILE A 397 8.04 30.62 13.96
CA ILE A 397 6.80 30.50 13.20
C ILE A 397 5.74 31.36 13.89
N ASP A 398 5.19 32.33 13.16
CA ASP A 398 3.98 33.04 13.59
C ASP A 398 2.78 32.11 13.42
N LEU A 399 2.53 31.29 14.44
CA LEU A 399 1.38 30.39 14.52
C LEU A 399 0.06 31.14 14.81
N GLY A 400 0.07 32.48 14.81
CA GLY A 400 -1.00 33.34 15.31
C GLY A 400 -0.90 33.59 16.81
N ASN A 401 -1.63 34.61 17.31
CA ASN A 401 -1.68 34.97 18.74
C ASN A 401 -2.31 33.84 19.59
N HIS A 402 -1.50 32.87 19.97
CA HIS A 402 -1.86 31.82 20.91
C HIS A 402 -0.96 31.97 22.13
N THR A 403 -1.53 32.44 23.24
CA THR A 403 -0.89 32.54 24.55
C THR A 403 -0.79 31.16 25.22
N ASP A 404 -0.68 30.11 24.43
CA ASP A 404 -1.00 28.74 24.79
C ASP A 404 0.27 27.90 24.87
N GLU A 405 0.43 27.20 26.00
CA GLU A 405 1.54 26.29 26.25
C GLU A 405 1.31 24.97 25.48
N TRP A 406 2.20 24.67 24.54
CA TRP A 406 2.18 23.39 23.81
C TRP A 406 3.04 22.36 24.55
N SER A 407 2.51 21.15 24.70
CA SER A 407 3.21 20.06 25.38
C SER A 407 3.79 19.04 24.41
N SER A 408 3.28 18.90 23.20
CA SER A 408 3.78 17.94 22.23
C SER A 408 3.71 18.45 20.80
N ILE A 409 4.64 18.00 19.95
CA ILE A 409 4.70 18.31 18.52
C ILE A 409 5.09 17.06 17.72
N TRP A 410 4.41 16.87 16.59
CA TRP A 410 4.70 15.84 15.59
C TRP A 410 4.78 16.48 14.20
N CYS A 411 5.55 15.85 13.33
CA CYS A 411 5.79 16.27 11.96
C CYS A 411 5.26 15.17 11.04
N ILE A 412 4.09 15.34 10.41
CA ILE A 412 3.46 14.34 9.54
C ILE A 412 2.81 15.01 8.32
N ASP A 413 2.73 14.32 7.19
CA ASP A 413 2.00 14.77 6.00
C ASP A 413 0.52 14.41 6.15
N VAL A 414 -0.31 15.36 6.59
CA VAL A 414 -1.69 15.09 7.03
C VAL A 414 -2.65 14.93 5.85
N GLU A 415 -2.34 15.56 4.72
CA GLU A 415 -3.18 15.53 3.51
C GLU A 415 -2.64 14.68 2.36
N ALA A 416 -1.47 14.06 2.55
CA ALA A 416 -0.73 13.32 1.53
C ALA A 416 -0.36 14.20 0.32
N ASP A 417 0.05 15.45 0.58
CA ASP A 417 0.46 16.40 -0.45
C ASP A 417 1.99 16.50 -0.62
N GLY A 418 2.74 15.81 0.25
CA GLY A 418 4.18 15.66 0.22
C GLY A 418 4.94 16.57 1.18
N ASP A 419 4.29 17.59 1.74
CA ASP A 419 4.92 18.48 2.71
C ASP A 419 4.66 17.96 4.14
N LEU A 420 5.67 18.00 5.01
CA LEU A 420 5.47 17.65 6.43
C LEU A 420 4.83 18.83 7.16
N ASP A 421 3.67 18.59 7.77
CA ASP A 421 2.91 19.53 8.58
C ASP A 421 3.27 19.44 10.05
N LEU A 422 2.96 20.51 10.80
CA LEU A 422 3.12 20.50 12.25
C LEU A 422 1.78 20.18 12.92
N VAL A 423 1.78 19.12 13.74
CA VAL A 423 0.66 18.75 14.59
C VAL A 423 1.07 19.00 16.04
N VAL A 424 0.40 19.93 16.71
CA VAL A 424 0.74 20.35 18.09
C VAL A 424 -0.41 20.13 19.04
N SER A 425 -0.12 19.66 20.25
CA SER A 425 -1.13 19.45 21.29
C SER A 425 -0.72 20.08 22.62
N ASP A 426 -1.72 20.55 23.37
CA ASP A 426 -1.57 20.94 24.77
C ASP A 426 -1.52 19.70 25.70
N GLY A 427 -1.90 18.52 25.19
CA GLY A 427 -1.94 17.26 25.95
C GLY A 427 -3.17 17.09 26.84
N GLU A 428 -4.07 18.08 26.87
CA GLU A 428 -5.26 18.10 27.73
C GLU A 428 -6.55 18.19 26.92
N SER A 429 -6.66 19.17 26.03
CA SER A 429 -7.93 19.57 25.41
C SER A 429 -7.84 19.96 23.94
N ARG A 430 -6.65 20.29 23.43
CA ARG A 430 -6.50 20.88 22.11
C ARG A 430 -5.44 20.17 21.28
N LEU A 431 -5.77 20.02 20.01
CA LEU A 431 -4.87 19.60 18.93
C LEU A 431 -4.99 20.66 17.83
N SER A 432 -3.88 21.07 17.24
CA SER A 432 -3.87 22.03 16.15
C SER A 432 -2.94 21.56 15.04
N VAL A 433 -3.40 21.70 13.80
CA VAL A 433 -2.66 21.34 12.59
C VAL A 433 -2.27 22.60 11.87
N TYR A 434 -0.97 22.73 11.60
CA TYR A 434 -0.39 23.81 10.84
C TYR A 434 0.16 23.24 9.54
N ARG A 435 -0.59 23.45 8.46
CA ARG A 435 -0.24 23.03 7.12
C ARG A 435 0.99 23.77 6.63
N ASN A 436 1.99 23.05 6.13
CA ASN A 436 3.16 23.64 5.49
C ASN A 436 2.80 24.08 4.07
N ASN A 437 3.03 25.35 3.72
CA ASN A 437 2.73 25.85 2.38
C ASN A 437 3.88 25.60 1.37
N GLY A 438 4.92 24.86 1.77
CA GLY A 438 6.10 24.57 0.94
C GLY A 438 7.02 25.77 0.71
N ASP A 439 6.77 26.89 1.40
CA ASP A 439 7.56 28.13 1.38
C ASP A 439 8.00 28.57 2.79
N GLN A 440 8.02 27.61 3.73
CA GLN A 440 8.34 27.79 5.14
C GLN A 440 7.35 28.69 5.90
N THR A 441 6.18 28.97 5.30
CA THR A 441 5.03 29.54 6.00
C THR A 441 4.02 28.44 6.33
N PHE A 442 3.23 28.69 7.38
CA PHE A 442 2.27 27.71 7.87
C PHE A 442 0.86 28.30 7.91
N PHE A 443 -0.13 27.47 7.57
CA PHE A 443 -1.54 27.82 7.67
C PHE A 443 -2.20 27.00 8.79
N LEU A 444 -2.76 27.68 9.80
CA LEU A 444 -3.56 27.01 10.83
C LEU A 444 -4.85 26.48 10.19
N VAL A 445 -4.96 25.16 10.13
CA VAL A 445 -6.16 24.49 9.62
C VAL A 445 -7.26 24.57 10.68
N PRO A 446 -8.48 25.01 10.33
CA PRO A 446 -9.60 25.02 11.27
C PRO A 446 -9.88 23.61 11.82
N PRO A 447 -10.12 23.43 13.14
CA PRO A 447 -10.41 22.11 13.72
C PRO A 447 -11.61 21.39 13.08
N SER A 448 -12.53 22.11 12.44
CA SER A 448 -13.65 21.53 11.71
C SER A 448 -13.27 20.81 10.41
N GLU A 449 -12.03 20.98 9.94
CA GLU A 449 -11.58 20.46 8.62
C GLU A 449 -10.77 19.16 8.72
N ILE A 450 -10.01 18.95 9.80
CA ILE A 450 -9.16 17.75 9.98
C ILE A 450 -9.46 17.05 11.31
N PHE A 451 -8.93 17.56 12.43
CA PHE A 451 -9.10 16.98 13.76
C PHE A 451 -9.93 17.91 14.65
N ALA A 452 -10.95 17.35 15.32
CA ALA A 452 -11.65 18.05 16.38
C ALA A 452 -10.72 18.32 17.58
N ASP A 453 -11.05 19.32 18.39
CA ASP A 453 -10.31 19.60 19.63
C ASP A 453 -10.35 18.40 20.58
N VAL A 454 -9.18 17.79 20.80
CA VAL A 454 -8.96 16.66 21.69
C VAL A 454 -7.55 16.76 22.27
N GLY A 455 -7.39 16.42 23.56
CA GLY A 455 -6.08 16.34 24.19
C GLY A 455 -5.34 15.09 23.75
N VAL A 456 -4.25 15.25 22.99
CA VAL A 456 -3.42 14.16 22.48
C VAL A 456 -2.08 14.15 23.21
N GLN A 457 -1.72 13.00 23.76
CA GLN A 457 -0.46 12.80 24.49
C GLN A 457 0.55 11.96 23.69
N LEU A 458 0.09 11.24 22.68
CA LEU A 458 0.91 10.42 21.78
C LEU A 458 0.20 10.35 20.43
N LEU A 459 0.97 10.46 19.35
CA LEU A 459 0.52 10.32 17.97
C LEU A 459 1.49 9.36 17.26
N ILE A 460 0.94 8.35 16.57
CA ILE A 460 1.68 7.38 15.79
C ILE A 460 1.10 7.35 14.38
N GLY A 461 1.91 7.64 13.37
CA GLY A 461 1.52 7.53 11.96
C GLY A 461 1.99 6.21 11.35
N SER A 462 1.11 5.47 10.70
CA SER A 462 1.41 4.28 9.90
C SER A 462 0.24 3.97 8.98
N ASP A 463 0.48 3.37 7.81
CA ASP A 463 -0.59 2.79 6.98
C ASP A 463 -1.07 1.48 7.63
N PHE A 464 -2.13 1.55 8.45
CA PHE A 464 -2.59 0.39 9.24
C PHE A 464 -3.55 -0.49 8.44
N ASP A 465 -4.23 0.04 7.42
CA ASP A 465 -5.19 -0.71 6.62
C ASP A 465 -4.71 -1.09 5.20
N ASP A 466 -3.42 -0.82 4.91
CA ASP A 466 -2.69 -1.20 3.69
C ASP A 466 -3.37 -0.63 2.44
N ASP A 467 -3.86 0.61 2.55
CA ASP A 467 -4.50 1.34 1.46
C ASP A 467 -3.62 2.44 0.83
N GLY A 468 -2.43 2.64 1.40
CA GLY A 468 -1.40 3.56 0.93
C GLY A 468 -1.48 4.95 1.57
N ASP A 469 -2.42 5.19 2.47
CA ASP A 469 -2.58 6.48 3.15
C ASP A 469 -2.01 6.43 4.58
N LEU A 470 -1.42 7.54 5.03
CA LEU A 470 -0.87 7.62 6.38
C LEU A 470 -2.01 7.77 7.40
N ASP A 471 -2.41 6.65 8.02
CA ASP A 471 -3.32 6.67 9.15
C ASP A 471 -2.63 7.14 10.43
N VAL A 472 -3.45 7.49 11.43
CA VAL A 472 -2.97 7.96 12.73
C VAL A 472 -3.63 7.19 13.87
N VAL A 473 -2.84 6.76 14.83
CA VAL A 473 -3.32 6.31 16.15
C VAL A 473 -2.92 7.34 17.19
N VAL A 474 -3.88 7.77 18.02
CA VAL A 474 -3.63 8.70 19.11
C VAL A 474 -3.92 8.10 20.49
N LYS A 475 -3.12 8.48 21.49
CA LYS A 475 -3.47 8.33 22.90
C LYS A 475 -4.05 9.65 23.40
N THR A 476 -5.30 9.63 23.83
CA THR A 476 -5.95 10.81 24.41
C THR A 476 -5.50 11.06 25.85
N SER A 477 -5.78 12.25 26.39
CA SER A 477 -5.56 12.60 27.80
C SER A 477 -6.27 11.67 28.81
N THR A 478 -7.25 10.88 28.36
CA THR A 478 -7.96 9.88 29.17
C THR A 478 -7.27 8.49 29.17
N GLY A 479 -6.20 8.32 28.39
CA GLY A 479 -5.52 7.03 28.20
C GLY A 479 -6.21 6.09 27.21
N LYS A 480 -7.24 6.57 26.49
CA LYS A 480 -7.88 5.83 25.40
C LYS A 480 -7.06 5.93 24.12
N MET A 481 -7.00 4.82 23.38
CA MET A 481 -6.43 4.75 22.04
C MET A 481 -7.53 4.94 21.00
N GLU A 482 -7.37 5.93 20.14
CA GLU A 482 -8.25 6.17 18.99
C GLU A 482 -7.49 5.96 17.70
N PHE A 483 -8.13 5.28 16.75
CA PHE A 483 -7.66 5.11 15.38
C PHE A 483 -8.36 6.12 14.49
N TRP A 484 -7.58 6.96 13.84
CA TRP A 484 -7.99 7.98 12.90
C TRP A 484 -7.52 7.54 11.52
N ARG A 485 -8.42 6.87 10.79
CA ARG A 485 -8.15 6.39 9.44
C ARG A 485 -8.16 7.55 8.45
N ASN A 486 -7.13 7.66 7.62
CA ASN A 486 -6.98 8.72 6.64
C ASN A 486 -7.73 8.37 5.35
N GLU A 487 -8.76 9.16 5.02
CA GLU A 487 -9.55 9.00 3.80
C GLU A 487 -9.10 9.97 2.69
N ARG A 488 -7.84 10.43 2.78
CA ARG A 488 -7.17 11.47 1.97
C ARG A 488 -7.71 12.89 2.15
N SER A 489 -6.94 13.84 1.64
CA SER A 489 -7.31 15.27 1.60
C SER A 489 -7.65 15.84 2.97
N GLY A 490 -6.97 15.37 4.02
CA GLY A 490 -7.17 15.79 5.41
C GLY A 490 -8.46 15.26 6.05
N ARG A 491 -9.17 14.32 5.43
CA ARG A 491 -10.39 13.73 6.00
C ARG A 491 -10.05 12.49 6.82
N TYR A 492 -10.38 12.52 8.11
CA TYR A 492 -10.19 11.36 8.98
C TYR A 492 -11.51 10.76 9.48
N VAL A 493 -11.55 9.42 9.59
CA VAL A 493 -12.63 8.68 10.25
C VAL A 493 -12.10 8.08 11.54
N THR A 494 -12.69 8.51 12.66
CA THR A 494 -12.26 8.09 14.00
C THR A 494 -13.05 6.89 14.52
N THR A 495 -12.34 5.90 15.06
CA THR A 495 -12.89 4.79 15.86
C THR A 495 -12.02 4.56 17.09
N SER A 496 -12.55 3.89 18.11
CA SER A 496 -11.76 3.44 19.26
C SER A 496 -11.05 2.12 18.95
N ILE A 497 -9.88 1.90 19.57
CA ILE A 497 -9.22 0.59 19.57
C ILE A 497 -9.56 -0.11 20.89
N ASP A 498 -10.24 -1.25 20.79
CA ASP A 498 -10.66 -2.03 21.96
C ASP A 498 -9.58 -3.05 22.35
N PHE A 499 -8.73 -2.67 23.30
CA PHE A 499 -7.91 -3.61 24.07
C PHE A 499 -8.80 -4.23 25.16
N ALA A 500 -8.83 -5.57 25.29
CA ALA A 500 -9.85 -6.24 26.11
C ALA A 500 -9.94 -5.67 27.54
N ASP A 501 -11.17 -5.39 27.98
CA ASP A 501 -11.53 -4.57 29.16
C ASP A 501 -10.92 -3.15 29.16
N SER A 502 -11.06 -2.40 28.06
CA SER A 502 -10.63 -0.99 27.94
C SER A 502 -11.25 -0.04 28.99
N GLU A 503 -12.35 -0.45 29.65
CA GLU A 503 -12.89 0.23 30.83
C GLU A 503 -12.02 0.03 32.10
N THR A 504 -11.16 -0.99 32.12
CA THR A 504 -10.30 -1.39 33.25
C THR A 504 -8.85 -0.96 33.07
N TYR A 505 -8.35 -0.82 31.84
CA TYR A 505 -6.94 -0.53 31.56
C TYR A 505 -6.76 0.75 30.73
N GLN A 506 -6.10 1.75 31.32
CA GLN A 506 -5.58 2.90 30.59
C GLN A 506 -4.26 2.55 29.91
N MET A 507 -4.07 2.98 28.66
CA MET A 507 -2.80 2.82 27.97
C MET A 507 -1.80 3.88 28.43
N ALA A 508 -0.57 3.45 28.69
CA ALA A 508 0.51 4.30 29.16
C ALA A 508 1.37 4.81 28.00
N ASN A 509 1.75 3.93 27.06
CA ASN A 509 2.50 4.29 25.85
C ASN A 509 2.22 3.29 24.71
N ALA A 510 2.59 3.62 23.48
CA ALA A 510 2.46 2.76 22.32
C ALA A 510 3.48 3.10 21.23
N THR A 511 3.71 2.16 20.32
CA THR A 511 4.55 2.30 19.13
C THR A 511 4.07 1.29 18.06
N VAL A 512 4.78 1.20 16.94
CA VAL A 512 4.52 0.21 15.88
C VAL A 512 5.72 -0.70 15.66
N GLY A 513 5.46 -1.92 15.21
CA GLY A 513 6.49 -2.87 14.79
C GLY A 513 5.88 -4.16 14.28
N ASP A 514 6.61 -4.86 13.41
CA ASP A 514 6.26 -6.17 12.85
C ASP A 514 6.61 -7.27 13.85
N ILE A 515 5.67 -7.57 14.76
CA ILE A 515 5.94 -8.41 15.93
C ILE A 515 5.86 -9.90 15.61
N ASP A 516 5.06 -10.28 14.62
CA ASP A 516 4.85 -11.67 14.22
C ASP A 516 5.53 -12.06 12.89
N ARG A 517 6.17 -11.09 12.21
CA ARG A 517 7.02 -11.26 11.02
C ARG A 517 6.23 -11.61 9.77
N ASP A 518 5.01 -11.12 9.67
CA ASP A 518 4.17 -11.28 8.49
C ASP A 518 4.35 -10.14 7.46
N GLY A 519 5.10 -9.11 7.83
CA GLY A 519 5.38 -7.93 7.01
C GLY A 519 4.35 -6.80 7.15
N LYS A 520 3.35 -6.96 8.02
CA LYS A 520 2.45 -5.89 8.47
C LYS A 520 2.99 -5.29 9.77
N LEU A 521 2.58 -4.07 10.05
CA LEU A 521 2.98 -3.38 11.27
C LEU A 521 1.82 -3.42 12.26
N GLU A 522 2.09 -3.94 13.46
CA GLU A 522 1.12 -3.95 14.53
C GLU A 522 1.30 -2.72 15.42
N LEU A 523 0.19 -2.24 15.98
CA LEU A 523 0.24 -1.33 17.11
C LEU A 523 0.63 -2.12 18.35
N VAL A 524 1.76 -1.77 18.97
CA VAL A 524 2.20 -2.35 20.24
C VAL A 524 2.04 -1.31 21.34
N ALA A 525 1.31 -1.65 22.40
CA ALA A 525 0.97 -0.73 23.47
C ALA A 525 1.20 -1.34 24.85
N VAL A 526 1.63 -0.53 25.81
CA VAL A 526 1.77 -0.92 27.21
C VAL A 526 0.65 -0.32 28.05
N ALA A 527 -0.09 -1.16 28.74
CA ALA A 527 -1.14 -0.75 29.67
C ALA A 527 -0.56 -0.33 31.03
N ALA A 528 -1.29 0.48 31.79
CA ALA A 528 -0.89 0.94 33.14
C ALA A 528 -0.63 -0.22 34.13
N ASN A 529 -1.26 -1.37 33.93
CA ASN A 529 -0.97 -2.58 34.73
C ASN A 529 0.37 -3.26 34.36
N GLY A 530 1.09 -2.73 33.37
CA GLY A 530 2.38 -3.20 32.87
C GLY A 530 2.32 -4.29 31.80
N VAL A 531 1.12 -4.68 31.33
CA VAL A 531 0.94 -5.67 30.26
C VAL A 531 1.14 -5.02 28.90
N LEU A 532 1.95 -5.65 28.04
CA LEU A 532 2.06 -5.28 26.63
C LEU A 532 0.94 -5.95 25.82
N TRP A 533 0.48 -5.25 24.79
CA TRP A 533 -0.54 -5.70 23.85
C TRP A 533 -0.04 -5.46 22.44
N SER A 534 -0.32 -6.40 21.53
CA SER A 534 -0.28 -6.14 20.09
C SER A 534 -1.71 -6.00 19.56
N ALA A 535 -1.92 -5.11 18.60
CA ALA A 535 -3.18 -4.93 17.92
C ALA A 535 -2.96 -4.83 16.42
N GLU A 536 -3.69 -5.65 15.67
CA GLU A 536 -3.66 -5.73 14.21
C GLU A 536 -4.97 -5.16 13.66
N TYR A 537 -4.90 -4.37 12.59
CA TYR A 537 -6.08 -3.94 11.85
C TYR A 537 -6.38 -4.94 10.72
N LEU A 538 -7.51 -5.62 10.82
CA LEU A 538 -7.88 -6.64 9.86
C LEU A 538 -8.49 -6.05 8.60
N GLU A 539 -8.37 -6.77 7.48
CA GLU A 539 -9.10 -6.50 6.24
C GLU A 539 -10.63 -6.43 6.43
N SER A 540 -11.17 -6.97 7.55
CA SER A 540 -12.59 -6.80 7.91
C SER A 540 -12.96 -5.35 8.26
N GLY A 541 -11.97 -4.47 8.47
CA GLY A 541 -12.14 -3.09 8.93
C GLY A 541 -12.24 -2.98 10.45
N SER A 542 -11.58 -3.88 11.19
CA SER A 542 -11.71 -3.99 12.64
C SER A 542 -10.38 -4.36 13.30
N TRP A 543 -10.13 -3.78 14.47
CA TRP A 543 -8.97 -4.10 15.30
C TRP A 543 -9.14 -5.44 16.03
N VAL A 544 -8.05 -6.21 16.10
CA VAL A 544 -7.93 -7.38 16.98
C VAL A 544 -6.70 -7.21 17.86
N ALA A 545 -6.94 -7.01 19.16
CA ALA A 545 -5.89 -6.87 20.16
C ALA A 545 -5.66 -8.18 20.93
N LYS A 546 -4.39 -8.52 21.19
CA LYS A 546 -3.97 -9.71 21.94
C LYS A 546 -2.91 -9.30 22.98
N PRO A 547 -3.00 -9.78 24.24
CA PRO A 547 -2.02 -9.46 25.24
C PRO A 547 -0.76 -10.30 25.06
N LEU A 548 0.40 -9.66 25.11
CA LEU A 548 1.71 -10.29 25.28
C LEU A 548 1.96 -10.49 26.78
N ALA A 549 1.02 -11.17 27.46
CA ALA A 549 0.91 -11.18 28.93
C ALA A 549 2.13 -11.71 29.68
N GLU A 550 3.01 -12.41 28.97
CA GLU A 550 4.30 -12.92 29.45
C GLU A 550 5.33 -11.79 29.59
N VAL A 551 5.26 -10.76 28.75
CA VAL A 551 6.09 -9.55 28.85
C VAL A 551 5.41 -8.55 29.77
N ARG A 552 6.04 -8.26 30.91
CA ARG A 552 5.51 -7.33 31.90
C ARG A 552 6.57 -6.39 32.42
N VAL A 553 6.26 -5.09 32.39
CA VAL A 553 6.91 -4.12 33.27
C VAL A 553 6.21 -4.11 34.64
N PRO A 554 6.89 -3.68 35.72
CA PRO A 554 6.19 -3.30 36.95
C PRO A 554 5.06 -2.33 36.63
N SER A 555 3.95 -2.37 37.38
CA SER A 555 2.81 -1.48 37.17
C SER A 555 3.29 -0.03 37.02
N VAL A 556 2.84 0.62 35.95
CA VAL A 556 3.20 1.98 35.60
C VAL A 556 2.00 2.86 35.91
N ASP A 557 2.22 4.01 36.57
CA ASP A 557 1.21 5.05 36.41
C ASP A 557 1.17 5.40 34.92
N ALA A 558 0.01 5.73 34.36
CA ALA A 558 -0.10 5.98 32.92
C ALA A 558 0.85 7.09 32.42
N ALA A 559 1.30 7.97 33.33
CA ALA A 559 2.28 9.02 33.09
C ALA A 559 3.76 8.58 33.20
N ASP A 560 4.05 7.39 33.73
CA ASP A 560 5.41 6.92 34.00
C ASP A 560 6.09 6.27 32.79
N ALA A 561 5.32 5.77 31.82
CA ALA A 561 5.86 5.15 30.62
C ALA A 561 6.23 6.23 29.58
N THR A 562 7.47 6.69 29.62
CA THR A 562 7.91 7.88 28.87
C THR A 562 8.38 7.57 27.45
N PHE A 563 8.79 6.33 27.16
CA PHE A 563 9.27 5.91 25.85
C PHE A 563 9.05 4.40 25.65
N MET A 564 8.80 4.00 24.41
CA MET A 564 8.65 2.62 23.99
C MET A 564 9.19 2.44 22.57
N ALA A 565 9.89 1.35 22.30
CA ALA A 565 10.28 0.98 20.94
C ALA A 565 10.19 -0.54 20.74
N ILE A 566 9.88 -0.93 19.49
CA ILE A 566 9.89 -2.31 18.99
C ILE A 566 10.91 -2.35 17.85
N ILE A 567 12.11 -2.86 18.13
CA ILE A 567 13.26 -2.76 17.23
C ILE A 567 14.28 -3.84 17.58
N ASP A 568 14.98 -4.39 16.59
CA ASP A 568 16.02 -5.43 16.77
C ASP A 568 17.30 -4.83 17.39
N LEU A 569 17.54 -5.05 18.68
CA LEU A 569 18.64 -4.42 19.44
C LEU A 569 19.95 -5.21 19.34
N ASP A 570 19.87 -6.52 19.10
CA ASP A 570 21.04 -7.40 19.01
C ASP A 570 21.39 -7.81 17.57
N ASN A 571 20.59 -7.36 16.59
CA ASN A 571 20.67 -7.66 15.17
C ASN A 571 20.40 -9.13 14.81
N ASN A 572 19.69 -9.89 15.66
CA ASN A 572 19.45 -11.31 15.45
C ASN A 572 18.42 -11.61 14.33
N GLY A 573 17.75 -10.58 13.82
CA GLY A 573 16.74 -10.65 12.77
C GLY A 573 15.29 -10.64 13.27
N VAL A 574 15.03 -10.47 14.57
CA VAL A 574 13.68 -10.28 15.13
C VAL A 574 13.63 -9.03 15.99
N VAL A 575 12.44 -8.41 16.06
CA VAL A 575 12.24 -7.20 16.85
C VAL A 575 12.26 -7.51 18.36
N ASP A 576 12.91 -6.64 19.11
CA ASP A 576 12.93 -6.66 20.57
C ASP A 576 12.01 -5.58 21.14
N ALA A 577 11.77 -5.59 22.45
CA ALA A 577 10.96 -4.58 23.12
C ALA A 577 11.78 -3.81 24.15
N ILE A 578 11.62 -2.48 24.16
CA ILE A 578 12.11 -1.62 25.24
C ILE A 578 10.97 -0.73 25.75
N VAL A 579 10.84 -0.65 27.07
CA VAL A 579 9.88 0.21 27.75
C VAL A 579 10.62 1.01 28.82
N CYS A 580 10.60 2.33 28.68
CA CYS A 580 11.14 3.25 29.67
C CYS A 580 10.07 3.62 30.69
N ARG A 581 10.40 3.46 31.97
CA ARG A 581 9.56 3.78 33.12
C ARG A 581 10.34 4.70 34.07
N GLY A 582 9.99 5.98 34.08
CA GLY A 582 10.71 6.99 34.86
C GLY A 582 12.20 7.03 34.48
N ASN A 583 13.08 6.64 35.40
CA ASN A 583 14.54 6.63 35.18
C ASN A 583 15.10 5.25 34.78
N GLU A 584 14.25 4.23 34.67
CA GLU A 584 14.68 2.86 34.36
C GLU A 584 14.12 2.42 33.01
N SER A 585 14.96 1.83 32.17
CA SER A 585 14.54 1.24 30.90
C SER A 585 14.68 -0.28 30.97
N TYR A 586 13.58 -0.96 30.65
CA TYR A 586 13.46 -2.41 30.67
C TYR A 586 13.49 -2.88 29.22
N TYR A 587 14.34 -3.84 28.86
CA TYR A 587 14.32 -4.44 27.52
C TYR A 587 14.20 -5.96 27.56
N TRP A 588 13.56 -6.51 26.53
CA TRP A 588 13.36 -7.93 26.29
C TRP A 588 13.89 -8.26 24.91
N LEU A 589 14.79 -9.23 24.84
CA LEU A 589 15.20 -9.80 23.57
C LEU A 589 14.20 -10.90 23.20
N GLN A 590 13.55 -10.77 22.04
CA GLN A 590 12.62 -11.80 21.57
C GLN A 590 13.42 -13.07 21.23
N ASN A 591 12.87 -14.24 21.56
CA ASN A 591 13.48 -15.48 21.07
C ASN A 591 13.21 -15.59 19.57
N GLY A 592 14.19 -16.00 18.77
CA GLY A 592 14.05 -16.14 17.32
C GLY A 592 12.92 -17.07 16.83
N ASP A 593 12.29 -17.83 17.73
CA ASP A 593 11.09 -18.64 17.47
C ASP A 593 9.76 -17.89 17.65
N GLY A 594 9.79 -16.58 17.94
CA GLY A 594 8.63 -15.72 18.16
C GLY A 594 8.12 -15.72 19.61
N THR A 595 8.77 -16.44 20.52
CA THR A 595 8.40 -16.43 21.94
C THR A 595 9.09 -15.30 22.70
N TRP A 596 8.45 -14.81 23.76
CA TRP A 596 9.00 -13.72 24.57
C TRP A 596 9.47 -14.22 25.95
N PRO A 597 10.59 -13.70 26.49
CA PRO A 597 10.98 -14.01 27.86
C PRO A 597 10.02 -13.37 28.87
N THR A 598 9.73 -14.08 29.96
CA THR A 598 8.79 -13.62 31.00
C THR A 598 9.35 -12.55 31.96
N GLN A 599 10.65 -12.28 31.87
CA GLN A 599 11.38 -11.27 32.63
C GLN A 599 12.21 -10.43 31.66
N PRO A 600 12.45 -9.15 31.97
CA PRO A 600 13.34 -8.32 31.16
C PRO A 600 14.72 -8.99 31.07
N THR A 601 15.34 -8.91 29.89
CA THR A 601 16.73 -9.33 29.69
C THR A 601 17.65 -8.55 30.63
N SER A 602 17.44 -7.23 30.73
CA SER A 602 18.10 -6.39 31.73
C SER A 602 17.30 -5.11 31.98
N ILE A 603 17.69 -4.41 33.05
CA ILE A 603 17.16 -3.10 33.44
C ILE A 603 18.34 -2.12 33.43
N ILE A 604 18.18 -1.02 32.70
CA ILE A 604 19.18 0.01 32.56
C ILE A 604 18.74 1.23 33.36
N ASP A 605 19.59 1.72 34.25
CA ASP A 605 19.40 2.96 35.01
C ASP A 605 19.65 4.17 34.11
N LEU A 606 18.73 4.37 33.16
CA LEU A 606 18.70 5.39 32.12
C LEU A 606 17.24 5.60 31.67
N ALA A 607 16.77 6.86 31.65
CA ALA A 607 15.51 7.25 31.02
C ALA A 607 15.72 7.37 29.51
N VAL A 608 15.54 6.27 28.76
CA VAL A 608 15.74 6.24 27.30
C VAL A 608 14.64 7.05 26.61
N SER A 609 15.02 7.83 25.60
CA SER A 609 14.09 8.61 24.76
C SER A 609 14.46 8.60 23.28
N ALA A 610 15.61 8.02 22.91
CA ALA A 610 16.01 7.82 21.52
C ALA A 610 16.89 6.56 21.38
N ILE A 611 16.87 5.98 20.18
CA ILE A 611 17.70 4.83 19.79
C ILE A 611 18.33 5.18 18.46
N ALA A 612 19.65 5.03 18.35
CA ALA A 612 20.38 5.27 17.12
C ALA A 612 21.74 4.56 17.18
N ASP A 613 22.31 4.23 16.03
CA ASP A 613 23.73 3.90 15.93
C ASP A 613 24.53 5.22 16.03
N ILE A 614 25.09 5.50 17.21
CA ILE A 614 25.72 6.81 17.46
C ILE A 614 27.18 6.86 16.97
N ASN A 615 27.81 5.69 16.85
CA ASN A 615 29.23 5.54 16.55
C ASN A 615 29.47 4.87 15.18
N ASN A 616 28.40 4.63 14.42
CA ASN A 616 28.37 3.99 13.10
C ASN A 616 29.05 2.62 13.10
N ASP A 617 28.85 1.83 14.16
CA ASP A 617 29.39 0.48 14.28
C ASP A 617 28.39 -0.63 13.93
N GLY A 618 27.18 -0.23 13.54
CA GLY A 618 26.09 -1.08 13.13
C GLY A 618 25.24 -1.63 14.27
N ARG A 619 25.45 -1.16 15.50
CA ARG A 619 24.67 -1.58 16.66
C ARG A 619 23.87 -0.40 17.19
N LEU A 620 22.61 -0.65 17.51
CA LEU A 620 21.74 0.38 18.05
C LEU A 620 22.10 0.68 19.50
N ASP A 621 22.45 1.93 19.78
CA ASP A 621 22.73 2.46 21.10
C ASP A 621 21.49 3.10 21.72
N LEU A 622 21.46 3.15 23.05
CA LEU A 622 20.35 3.76 23.79
C LEU A 622 20.75 5.14 24.28
N ILE A 623 19.92 6.13 24.00
CA ILE A 623 20.17 7.54 24.32
C ILE A 623 19.11 8.00 25.32
N GLY A 624 19.55 8.61 26.41
CA GLY A 624 18.64 8.98 27.48
C GLY A 624 19.23 9.89 28.55
N LEU A 625 18.46 10.10 29.60
CA LEU A 625 18.85 10.91 30.75
C LEU A 625 19.08 10.06 32.00
N LYS A 626 20.15 10.38 32.72
CA LYS A 626 20.41 9.89 34.07
C LYS A 626 20.76 11.08 34.95
N ASP A 627 19.99 11.27 36.01
CA ASP A 627 20.12 12.42 36.91
C ASP A 627 20.10 13.78 36.16
N ASP A 628 19.16 13.94 35.21
CA ASP A 628 19.02 15.11 34.33
C ASP A 628 20.28 15.40 33.46
N GLN A 629 21.15 14.39 33.27
CA GLN A 629 22.35 14.49 32.44
C GLN A 629 22.25 13.56 31.21
N PRO A 630 22.61 14.06 30.01
CA PRO A 630 22.75 13.25 28.80
C PRO A 630 23.70 12.07 28.98
N HIS A 631 23.21 10.86 28.69
CA HIS A 631 24.01 9.65 28.64
C HIS A 631 23.69 8.85 27.38
N VAL A 632 24.67 8.06 26.97
CA VAL A 632 24.55 7.06 25.91
C VAL A 632 24.92 5.72 26.52
N ALA A 633 24.04 4.74 26.40
CA ALA A 633 24.33 3.34 26.69
C ALA A 633 24.81 2.70 25.39
N LEU A 634 26.13 2.53 25.26
CA LEU A 634 26.74 1.95 24.05
C LEU A 634 26.51 0.44 24.01
N ASN A 635 26.05 -0.07 22.89
CA ASN A 635 25.76 -1.48 22.67
C ASN A 635 27.04 -2.31 22.57
N GLN A 636 27.21 -3.24 23.52
CA GLN A 636 28.38 -4.12 23.63
C GLN A 636 28.10 -5.55 23.17
N SER A 637 27.10 -5.77 22.32
CA SER A 637 26.86 -7.08 21.72
C SER A 637 28.15 -7.66 21.14
N GLN A 638 28.41 -8.93 21.43
CA GLN A 638 29.55 -9.67 20.89
C GLN A 638 29.15 -10.50 19.67
N SER A 639 27.87 -10.52 19.33
CA SER A 639 27.34 -11.22 18.17
C SER A 639 27.81 -10.55 16.89
N ASN A 640 28.34 -11.34 15.97
CA ASN A 640 28.71 -10.88 14.64
C ASN A 640 27.53 -11.06 13.68
N TYR A 641 26.35 -10.57 14.06
CA TYR A 641 25.19 -10.59 13.19
C TYR A 641 25.32 -9.52 12.09
N GLY A 642 24.71 -9.81 10.93
CA GLY A 642 24.58 -8.85 9.85
C GLY A 642 23.51 -7.82 10.18
N TRP A 643 23.57 -6.68 9.51
CA TRP A 643 22.58 -5.62 9.59
C TRP A 643 22.56 -4.85 8.27
N VAL A 644 21.54 -4.04 8.01
CA VAL A 644 21.53 -3.07 6.93
C VAL A 644 20.72 -1.86 7.37
N SER A 645 21.23 -0.67 7.09
CA SER A 645 20.50 0.56 7.28
C SER A 645 20.11 1.11 5.92
N ILE A 646 18.82 1.41 5.71
CA ILE A 646 18.33 1.96 4.45
C ILE A 646 17.96 3.42 4.63
N ARG A 647 18.59 4.28 3.84
CA ARG A 647 18.31 5.70 3.74
C ARG A 647 17.42 5.97 2.53
N ALA A 648 16.13 6.15 2.78
CA ALA A 648 15.16 6.56 1.77
C ALA A 648 15.39 8.04 1.40
N LEU A 649 15.55 8.33 0.12
CA LEU A 649 15.63 9.68 -0.43
C LEU A 649 14.63 9.86 -1.58
N ALA A 650 13.69 10.78 -1.41
CA ALA A 650 12.82 11.20 -2.50
C ALA A 650 13.62 11.76 -3.69
N THR A 651 13.03 11.68 -4.89
CA THR A 651 13.59 12.32 -6.08
C THR A 651 13.01 13.72 -6.22
N GLN A 652 13.85 14.75 -6.23
CA GLN A 652 13.41 16.10 -6.59
C GLN A 652 13.21 16.17 -8.10
N ALA A 653 11.95 16.15 -8.56
CA ALA A 653 11.59 16.43 -9.94
C ALA A 653 10.75 17.70 -10.01
N GLU A 654 10.98 18.54 -11.03
CA GLU A 654 10.12 19.70 -11.26
C GLU A 654 8.68 19.25 -11.51
N GLY A 655 7.77 19.63 -10.61
CA GLY A 655 6.33 19.30 -10.71
C GLY A 655 5.88 18.06 -9.94
N ASP A 656 6.80 17.27 -9.37
CA ASP A 656 6.48 16.16 -8.46
C ASP A 656 7.04 16.47 -7.07
N LYS A 657 6.17 17.06 -6.23
CA LYS A 657 6.45 17.38 -4.83
C LYS A 657 5.55 16.59 -3.88
N ARG A 658 4.96 15.47 -4.34
CA ARG A 658 3.95 14.73 -3.57
C ARG A 658 4.54 13.76 -2.55
N ILE A 659 5.77 14.03 -2.10
CA ILE A 659 6.48 13.17 -1.15
C ILE A 659 7.51 14.00 -0.39
N ASN A 660 7.60 13.74 0.91
CA ASN A 660 8.61 14.38 1.76
C ASN A 660 10.01 13.80 1.49
N SER A 661 11.06 14.57 1.80
CA SER A 661 12.46 14.25 1.44
C SER A 661 12.92 12.84 1.79
N PHE A 662 12.45 12.29 2.90
CA PHE A 662 12.90 10.99 3.39
C PHE A 662 11.86 9.88 3.25
N GLY A 663 10.70 10.16 2.65
CA GLY A 663 9.61 9.18 2.56
C GLY A 663 8.99 8.80 3.90
N VAL A 664 9.04 9.70 4.90
CA VAL A 664 8.43 9.53 6.22
C VAL A 664 6.95 9.16 6.06
N GLY A 665 6.51 8.13 6.78
CA GLY A 665 5.18 7.53 6.66
C GLY A 665 5.12 6.33 5.71
N GLY A 666 6.16 6.08 4.92
CA GLY A 666 6.28 4.89 4.08
C GLY A 666 6.79 3.68 4.84
N GLN A 667 6.90 2.54 4.16
CA GLN A 667 7.31 1.26 4.75
C GLN A 667 8.46 0.62 3.96
N ILE A 668 9.36 -0.06 4.66
CA ILE A 668 10.40 -0.91 4.07
C ILE A 668 10.21 -2.34 4.57
N GLN A 669 10.18 -3.29 3.65
CA GLN A 669 10.15 -4.72 3.94
C GLN A 669 11.43 -5.38 3.45
N ILE A 670 12.12 -6.07 4.34
CA ILE A 670 13.37 -6.77 4.06
C ILE A 670 13.15 -8.27 4.08
N ARG A 671 13.82 -8.97 3.16
CA ARG A 671 14.03 -10.41 3.25
C ARG A 671 15.50 -10.77 3.16
N ALA A 672 15.92 -11.72 3.98
CA ALA A 672 17.24 -12.31 3.98
C ALA A 672 17.14 -13.82 4.26
N GLY A 673 17.28 -14.65 3.22
CA GLY A 673 16.95 -16.07 3.31
C GLY A 673 15.49 -16.28 3.69
N ARG A 674 15.29 -16.85 4.88
CA ARG A 674 13.95 -17.09 5.46
C ARG A 674 13.47 -15.96 6.37
N LEU A 675 14.34 -14.99 6.65
CA LEU A 675 14.03 -13.83 7.47
C LEU A 675 13.12 -12.87 6.69
N ALA A 676 12.10 -12.34 7.35
CA ALA A 676 11.24 -11.28 6.85
C ALA A 676 11.01 -10.27 7.99
N GLN A 677 11.10 -8.98 7.66
CA GLN A 677 10.86 -7.87 8.59
C GLN A 677 10.23 -6.70 7.84
N ALA A 678 9.30 -6.02 8.49
CA ALA A 678 8.82 -4.70 8.11
C ALA A 678 9.31 -3.61 9.07
N GLY A 679 9.63 -2.44 8.53
CA GLY A 679 10.00 -1.25 9.28
C GLY A 679 9.30 -0.01 8.71
N LEU A 680 8.82 0.86 9.60
CA LEU A 680 8.26 2.15 9.25
C LEU A 680 9.39 3.16 8.96
N ILE A 681 9.23 3.98 7.94
CA ILE A 681 10.13 5.11 7.67
C ILE A 681 9.69 6.27 8.57
N GLN A 682 10.38 6.44 9.70
CA GLN A 682 10.12 7.53 10.67
C GLN A 682 11.18 8.62 10.66
N ALA A 683 12.32 8.33 10.03
CA ALA A 683 13.51 9.16 10.02
C ALA A 683 14.27 8.93 8.70
N PRO A 684 15.33 9.70 8.41
CA PRO A 684 16.16 9.48 7.22
C PRO A 684 16.73 8.06 7.09
N GLU A 685 16.77 7.27 8.16
CA GLU A 685 17.36 5.93 8.16
C GLU A 685 16.46 4.95 8.90
N THR A 686 16.28 3.76 8.32
CA THR A 686 15.61 2.61 8.93
C THR A 686 16.59 1.45 9.03
N HIS A 687 16.79 0.94 10.24
CA HIS A 687 17.75 -0.13 10.55
C HIS A 687 17.08 -1.50 10.57
N PHE A 688 17.78 -2.52 10.07
CA PHE A 688 17.34 -3.91 10.08
C PHE A 688 18.48 -4.84 10.47
N GLY A 689 18.29 -5.65 11.51
CA GLY A 689 19.18 -6.76 11.82
C GLY A 689 18.94 -7.92 10.85
N LEU A 690 20.01 -8.61 10.44
CA LEU A 690 19.95 -9.70 9.46
C LEU A 690 20.38 -11.04 10.07
N GLY A 691 20.62 -11.10 11.39
CA GLY A 691 21.07 -12.31 12.07
C GLY A 691 22.33 -12.88 11.43
N ASN A 692 22.32 -14.16 11.07
CA ASN A 692 23.48 -14.81 10.44
C ASN A 692 23.65 -14.50 8.94
N HIS A 693 22.76 -13.68 8.35
CA HIS A 693 22.78 -13.40 6.92
C HIS A 693 23.80 -12.31 6.55
N SER A 694 24.54 -12.57 5.47
CA SER A 694 25.52 -11.62 4.92
C SER A 694 24.96 -10.69 3.84
N VAL A 695 23.69 -10.87 3.48
CA VAL A 695 22.98 -10.16 2.40
C VAL A 695 21.51 -10.05 2.80
N ALA A 696 20.90 -8.89 2.55
CA ALA A 696 19.46 -8.76 2.40
C ALA A 696 19.11 -8.99 0.92
N ASP A 697 18.43 -10.10 0.65
CA ASP A 697 18.12 -10.57 -0.71
C ASP A 697 17.24 -9.55 -1.46
N VAL A 698 16.33 -8.91 -0.73
CA VAL A 698 15.50 -7.81 -1.24
C VAL A 698 15.10 -6.85 -0.12
N ALA A 699 15.07 -5.57 -0.47
CA ALA A 699 14.42 -4.50 0.27
C ALA A 699 13.32 -3.89 -0.60
N ARG A 700 12.05 -4.15 -0.27
CA ARG A 700 10.90 -3.53 -0.94
C ARG A 700 10.52 -2.26 -0.18
N ILE A 701 10.44 -1.14 -0.89
CA ILE A 701 10.12 0.17 -0.32
C ILE A 701 8.80 0.62 -0.91
N THR A 702 7.82 0.82 -0.04
CA THR A 702 6.53 1.46 -0.36
C THR A 702 6.63 2.89 0.12
N TRP A 703 6.73 3.83 -0.82
CA TRP A 703 6.77 5.25 -0.50
C TRP A 703 5.39 5.74 -0.04
N PRO A 704 5.25 6.91 0.62
CA PRO A 704 3.93 7.50 0.94
C PRO A 704 3.08 7.87 -0.29
N ASN A 705 3.69 8.06 -1.46
CA ASN A 705 3.02 8.63 -2.63
C ASN A 705 2.31 7.67 -3.61
N GLY A 706 2.29 6.34 -3.53
CA GLY A 706 3.07 5.35 -2.84
C GLY A 706 3.68 4.37 -3.82
N THR A 707 4.42 4.96 -4.75
CA THR A 707 5.36 4.25 -5.61
C THR A 707 6.00 3.08 -4.85
N VAL A 708 6.10 1.92 -5.50
CA VAL A 708 6.78 0.77 -4.91
C VAL A 708 8.05 0.53 -5.71
N GLN A 709 9.17 0.30 -5.01
CA GLN A 709 10.42 -0.12 -5.62
C GLN A 709 11.09 -1.21 -4.81
N ALA A 710 12.10 -1.86 -5.40
CA ALA A 710 12.89 -2.87 -4.73
C ALA A 710 14.39 -2.64 -4.99
N GLU A 711 15.18 -2.85 -3.96
CA GLU A 711 16.62 -3.03 -4.03
C GLU A 711 16.94 -4.51 -3.82
N PHE A 712 17.88 -5.07 -4.58
CA PHE A 712 18.19 -6.50 -4.55
C PHE A 712 19.64 -6.72 -4.14
N ASP A 713 19.89 -7.85 -3.47
CA ASP A 713 21.23 -8.34 -3.15
C ASP A 713 22.07 -7.32 -2.37
N LEU A 714 21.47 -6.67 -1.36
CA LEU A 714 22.12 -5.67 -0.53
C LEU A 714 23.11 -6.33 0.44
N PRO A 715 24.42 -6.08 0.35
CA PRO A 715 25.37 -6.68 1.29
C PRO A 715 25.11 -6.18 2.71
N SER A 716 25.33 -7.05 3.71
CA SER A 716 25.18 -6.65 5.11
C SER A 716 26.34 -5.77 5.60
N ARG A 717 26.08 -5.08 6.71
CA ARG A 717 26.94 -4.10 7.38
C ARG A 717 27.24 -2.88 6.54
N LEU A 718 26.18 -2.34 5.93
CA LEU A 718 26.23 -1.19 5.05
C LEU A 718 25.02 -0.28 5.26
N ASP A 719 25.29 1.01 5.09
CA ASP A 719 24.26 2.01 4.86
C ASP A 719 23.98 2.09 3.36
N VAL A 720 22.74 1.85 2.98
CA VAL A 720 22.28 1.84 1.60
C VAL A 720 21.41 3.05 1.35
N VAL A 721 21.82 3.90 0.40
CA VAL A 721 20.98 5.00 -0.06
C VAL A 721 20.04 4.50 -1.15
N SER A 722 18.75 4.49 -0.87
CA SER A 722 17.72 4.18 -1.86
C SER A 722 17.03 5.45 -2.33
N ARG A 723 17.28 5.81 -3.59
CA ARG A 723 16.62 6.97 -4.23
C ARG A 723 15.31 6.53 -4.88
N GLN A 724 14.27 7.32 -4.67
CA GLN A 724 12.95 7.08 -5.25
C GLN A 724 13.03 7.02 -6.78
N ARG A 725 12.43 5.99 -7.38
CA ARG A 725 12.31 5.83 -8.83
C ARG A 725 10.89 6.20 -9.26
N LEU A 726 10.70 7.40 -9.81
CA LEU A 726 9.39 7.88 -10.26
C LEU A 726 8.91 7.13 -11.51
N LYS A 727 7.62 6.80 -11.54
CA LYS A 727 6.88 6.39 -12.75
C LYS A 727 6.22 7.62 -13.40
N GLY A 728 6.03 7.65 -14.72
CA GLY A 728 5.58 8.85 -15.43
C GLY A 728 4.10 9.21 -15.16
N SER A 729 3.79 10.48 -14.88
CA SER A 729 2.44 10.93 -14.49
C SER A 729 1.46 11.15 -15.63
N CYS A 730 1.94 11.39 -16.85
CA CYS A 730 1.06 11.62 -18.00
C CYS A 730 0.57 10.29 -18.59
N PRO A 731 -0.72 10.18 -18.97
CA PRO A 731 -1.20 9.05 -19.75
C PRO A 731 -0.50 8.92 -21.08
N TRP A 732 -0.38 7.68 -21.54
CA TRP A 732 0.31 7.34 -22.78
C TRP A 732 -0.67 6.80 -23.82
N VAL A 733 -0.41 7.12 -25.08
CA VAL A 733 -1.14 6.55 -26.23
C VAL A 733 -0.28 5.53 -26.95
N PHE A 734 -0.86 4.35 -27.13
CA PHE A 734 -0.32 3.26 -27.94
C PHE A 734 -1.26 2.92 -29.09
N VAL A 735 -0.68 2.51 -30.22
CA VAL A 735 -1.45 2.04 -31.38
C VAL A 735 -0.90 0.72 -31.90
N ASN A 736 -1.77 -0.13 -32.44
CA ASN A 736 -1.37 -1.39 -33.05
C ASN A 736 -0.96 -1.17 -34.52
N ASP A 737 0.27 -1.51 -34.88
CA ASP A 737 0.78 -1.43 -36.25
C ASP A 737 0.40 -2.65 -37.12
N GLY A 738 -0.39 -3.58 -36.58
CA GLY A 738 -0.76 -4.86 -37.19
C GLY A 738 0.12 -6.02 -36.72
N ARG A 739 1.18 -5.75 -35.96
CA ARG A 739 2.07 -6.75 -35.36
C ARG A 739 2.22 -6.56 -33.86
N ARG A 740 2.33 -5.31 -33.40
CA ARG A 740 2.51 -4.95 -31.99
C ARG A 740 1.95 -3.57 -31.68
N PHE A 741 1.75 -3.31 -30.39
CA PHE A 741 1.54 -1.94 -29.93
C PHE A 741 2.85 -1.16 -29.97
N GLN A 742 2.76 0.10 -30.40
CA GLN A 742 3.85 1.06 -30.33
C GLN A 742 3.40 2.32 -29.62
N PHE A 743 4.32 2.88 -28.81
CA PHE A 743 4.14 4.16 -28.17
C PHE A 743 4.05 5.26 -29.23
N ILE A 744 3.05 6.13 -29.10
CA ILE A 744 2.89 7.32 -29.93
C ILE A 744 3.38 8.54 -29.18
N LYS A 745 2.77 8.81 -28.03
CA LYS A 745 3.04 10.00 -27.23
C LYS A 745 2.33 9.91 -25.88
N ASP A 746 2.88 10.61 -24.90
CA ASP A 746 2.18 11.09 -23.72
C ASP A 746 1.25 12.27 -24.07
N PHE A 747 0.22 12.50 -23.26
CA PHE A 747 -0.73 13.61 -23.46
C PHE A 747 -1.26 14.14 -22.13
N ILE A 748 -2.11 15.17 -22.20
CA ILE A 748 -2.52 16.05 -21.07
C ILE A 748 -1.43 17.07 -20.70
N TRP A 749 -0.50 17.35 -21.61
CA TRP A 749 0.55 18.36 -21.39
C TRP A 749 0.01 19.80 -21.30
N ARG A 750 -1.21 20.07 -21.81
CA ARG A 750 -1.78 21.43 -21.83
C ARG A 750 -2.27 21.91 -20.47
N SER A 751 -3.15 21.17 -19.80
CA SER A 751 -3.52 21.35 -18.40
C SER A 751 -4.58 20.31 -18.01
N PRO A 752 -4.52 19.70 -16.82
CA PRO A 752 -5.68 19.07 -16.22
C PRO A 752 -6.72 20.13 -15.80
N LEU A 753 -7.99 19.72 -15.71
CA LEU A 753 -9.07 20.58 -15.24
C LEU A 753 -8.82 21.00 -13.79
N GLY A 754 -8.91 22.30 -13.50
CA GLY A 754 -8.73 22.79 -12.13
C GLY A 754 -7.28 23.05 -11.71
N LEU A 755 -6.27 22.69 -12.54
CA LEU A 755 -4.88 23.00 -12.23
C LEU A 755 -4.67 24.52 -12.14
N LYS A 756 -4.01 24.97 -11.06
CA LYS A 756 -3.59 26.36 -10.93
C LYS A 756 -2.31 26.57 -11.74
N ILE A 757 -2.43 27.18 -12.92
CA ILE A 757 -1.30 27.52 -13.77
C ILE A 757 -0.51 28.67 -13.11
N ASN A 758 0.73 28.39 -12.73
CA ASN A 758 1.65 29.33 -12.06
C ASN A 758 1.06 30.03 -10.83
N ALA A 759 0.22 29.33 -10.05
CA ALA A 759 -0.45 29.87 -8.85
C ALA A 759 -1.34 31.12 -9.08
N GLN A 760 -1.61 31.52 -10.33
CA GLN A 760 -2.31 32.78 -10.66
C GLN A 760 -3.68 32.58 -11.31
N THR A 761 -3.93 31.47 -12.03
CA THR A 761 -5.23 31.20 -12.64
C THR A 761 -5.56 29.71 -12.67
N THR A 762 -6.83 29.37 -12.52
CA THR A 762 -7.33 28.00 -12.71
C THR A 762 -7.58 27.75 -14.20
N ALA A 763 -7.11 26.62 -14.73
CA ALA A 763 -7.37 26.22 -16.10
C ALA A 763 -8.88 26.02 -16.35
N GLY A 764 -9.40 26.63 -17.42
CA GLY A 764 -10.76 26.40 -17.90
C GLY A 764 -10.85 25.16 -18.79
N ILE A 765 -12.08 24.75 -19.15
CA ILE A 765 -12.36 23.55 -19.95
C ILE A 765 -11.61 23.58 -21.31
N VAL A 766 -11.48 24.74 -21.94
CA VAL A 766 -10.85 24.82 -23.27
C VAL A 766 -9.34 24.50 -23.20
N GLN A 767 -8.71 24.77 -22.06
CA GLN A 767 -7.30 24.44 -21.81
C GLN A 767 -7.05 22.95 -21.56
N THR A 768 -8.10 22.15 -21.34
CA THR A 768 -7.99 20.70 -21.06
C THR A 768 -8.15 19.84 -22.31
N GLU A 769 -8.38 20.44 -23.49
CA GLU A 769 -8.42 19.71 -24.76
C GLU A 769 -7.00 19.49 -25.32
N ASP A 770 -6.66 18.22 -25.55
CA ASP A 770 -5.39 17.80 -26.15
C ASP A 770 -5.59 17.07 -27.50
N TRP A 771 -4.61 17.21 -28.40
CA TRP A 771 -4.64 16.61 -29.73
C TRP A 771 -3.39 15.77 -29.96
N ILE A 772 -3.58 14.51 -30.36
CA ILE A 772 -2.50 13.55 -30.53
C ILE A 772 -2.42 13.15 -32.00
N LYS A 773 -1.25 13.34 -32.62
CA LYS A 773 -1.04 12.93 -34.01
C LYS A 773 -0.62 11.47 -34.03
N ILE A 774 -1.50 10.60 -34.50
CA ILE A 774 -1.16 9.23 -34.86
C ILE A 774 -0.75 9.22 -36.33
N PRO A 775 0.52 8.93 -36.69
CA PRO A 775 0.89 8.77 -38.09
C PRO A 775 0.11 7.64 -38.74
N GLY A 776 -0.41 7.83 -39.96
CA GLY A 776 -1.11 6.75 -40.68
C GLY A 776 -0.23 5.52 -40.92
N SER A 777 1.10 5.70 -40.97
CA SER A 777 2.07 4.60 -41.04
C SER A 777 2.26 3.85 -39.72
N ALA A 778 1.76 4.39 -38.62
CA ALA A 778 1.91 3.81 -37.28
C ALA A 778 0.72 2.91 -36.90
N ILE A 779 -0.37 2.91 -37.65
CA ILE A 779 -1.57 2.17 -37.29
C ILE A 779 -2.08 1.34 -38.46
N SER A 780 -2.40 0.07 -38.20
CA SER A 780 -3.02 -0.83 -39.17
C SER A 780 -4.31 -1.40 -38.61
N ALA A 781 -5.27 -1.70 -39.48
CA ALA A 781 -6.48 -2.40 -39.06
C ALA A 781 -6.16 -3.87 -38.76
N VAL A 782 -6.56 -4.34 -37.57
CA VAL A 782 -6.54 -5.74 -37.17
C VAL A 782 -8.01 -6.17 -37.04
N ASP A 783 -8.41 -7.19 -37.80
CA ASP A 783 -9.81 -7.66 -37.87
C ASP A 783 -10.80 -6.53 -38.17
N GLN A 784 -10.47 -5.68 -39.14
CA GLN A 784 -11.26 -4.50 -39.55
C GLN A 784 -11.41 -3.41 -38.47
N THR A 785 -10.64 -3.48 -37.39
CA THR A 785 -10.65 -2.49 -36.31
C THR A 785 -9.29 -1.83 -36.12
N TYR A 786 -9.29 -0.53 -35.87
CA TYR A 786 -8.10 0.16 -35.38
C TYR A 786 -8.05 0.05 -33.86
N GLN A 787 -6.92 -0.40 -33.32
CA GLN A 787 -6.73 -0.52 -31.89
C GLN A 787 -5.84 0.63 -31.39
N VAL A 788 -6.42 1.46 -30.53
CA VAL A 788 -5.75 2.54 -29.81
C VAL A 788 -5.93 2.27 -28.32
N ARG A 789 -4.85 2.30 -27.55
CA ARG A 789 -4.88 2.14 -26.10
C ARG A 789 -4.37 3.41 -25.43
N ILE A 790 -5.07 3.81 -24.38
CA ILE A 790 -4.65 4.86 -23.46
C ILE A 790 -4.34 4.17 -22.14
N THR A 791 -3.14 4.38 -21.61
CA THR A 791 -2.72 3.83 -20.31
C THR A 791 -2.36 4.96 -19.36
N ALA A 792 -2.54 4.72 -18.07
CA ALA A 792 -2.08 5.59 -17.00
C ALA A 792 -1.04 4.81 -16.21
N GLU A 793 0.13 5.40 -15.99
CA GLU A 793 1.27 4.70 -15.38
C GLU A 793 1.45 5.03 -13.89
N LEU A 794 0.62 5.94 -13.37
CA LEU A 794 0.56 6.36 -11.98
C LEU A 794 -0.84 6.19 -11.39
N TRP A 795 -0.94 6.43 -10.09
CA TRP A 795 -2.11 6.17 -9.26
C TRP A 795 -3.27 7.14 -9.48
N GLU A 796 -3.10 8.16 -10.32
CA GLU A 796 -4.18 9.09 -10.59
C GLU A 796 -5.28 8.46 -11.44
N THR A 797 -6.51 8.81 -11.09
CA THR A 797 -7.65 8.53 -11.95
C THR A 797 -7.73 9.59 -13.04
N HIS A 798 -7.63 9.14 -14.29
CA HIS A 798 -7.76 10.01 -15.45
C HIS A 798 -9.21 10.04 -15.93
N PHE A 799 -9.81 11.24 -15.92
CA PHE A 799 -11.16 11.45 -16.45
C PHE A 799 -11.08 12.10 -17.82
N PHE A 800 -11.65 11.41 -18.81
CA PHE A 800 -11.80 11.93 -20.18
C PHE A 800 -13.27 12.15 -20.46
N ASP A 801 -13.67 13.41 -20.64
CA ASP A 801 -15.04 13.74 -21.04
C ASP A 801 -15.37 13.18 -22.44
N MET A 802 -14.38 13.20 -23.35
CA MET A 802 -14.51 12.67 -24.70
C MET A 802 -13.15 12.23 -25.25
N VAL A 803 -13.10 11.04 -25.85
CA VAL A 803 -12.00 10.60 -26.71
C VAL A 803 -12.55 10.44 -28.12
N ARG A 804 -11.89 11.06 -29.10
CA ARG A 804 -12.32 10.99 -30.51
C ARG A 804 -11.14 10.69 -31.42
N LEU A 805 -11.29 9.69 -32.27
CA LEU A 805 -10.37 9.43 -33.38
C LEU A 805 -10.87 10.16 -34.63
N VAL A 806 -10.03 10.99 -35.24
CA VAL A 806 -10.34 11.72 -36.49
C VAL A 806 -9.34 11.30 -37.56
N ALA A 807 -9.84 10.72 -38.65
CA ALA A 807 -9.04 10.42 -39.83
C ALA A 807 -8.90 11.67 -40.70
N VAL A 808 -7.67 12.08 -41.00
CA VAL A 808 -7.37 13.23 -41.86
C VAL A 808 -6.60 12.74 -43.08
N SER A 809 -7.24 12.80 -44.25
CA SER A 809 -6.59 12.51 -45.54
C SER A 809 -6.03 13.78 -46.15
N TYR A 810 -4.76 13.75 -46.58
CA TYR A 810 -4.07 14.89 -47.19
C TYR A 810 -3.12 14.42 -48.31
N PRO A 811 -2.85 15.25 -49.33
CA PRO A 811 -1.85 14.95 -50.37
C PRO A 811 -0.49 14.62 -49.76
N SER A 812 0.22 13.63 -50.32
CA SER A 812 1.52 13.13 -49.82
C SER A 812 2.64 14.17 -49.73
N GLN A 813 2.48 15.31 -50.42
CA GLN A 813 3.40 16.46 -50.37
C GLN A 813 3.14 17.44 -49.22
N LEU A 814 2.03 17.29 -48.49
CA LEU A 814 1.69 18.11 -47.34
C LEU A 814 2.05 17.37 -46.04
N ALA A 815 2.25 18.13 -44.95
CA ALA A 815 2.40 17.58 -43.62
C ALA A 815 1.33 18.16 -42.70
N VAL A 816 0.74 17.31 -41.85
CA VAL A 816 -0.13 17.74 -40.75
C VAL A 816 0.74 17.98 -39.53
N ILE A 817 0.61 19.16 -38.91
CA ILE A 817 1.31 19.55 -37.68
C ILE A 817 0.24 19.92 -36.67
N LEU A 818 0.38 19.46 -35.43
CA LEU A 818 -0.51 19.84 -34.33
C LEU A 818 0.10 21.00 -33.54
N ASP A 819 -0.75 21.89 -33.02
CA ASP A 819 -0.33 22.95 -32.11
C ASP A 819 -0.30 22.42 -30.68
N GLU A 820 0.84 21.86 -30.30
CA GLU A 820 1.07 21.21 -29.00
C GLU A 820 1.65 22.17 -27.95
N ARG A 821 1.63 23.48 -28.21
CA ARG A 821 2.16 24.45 -27.25
C ARG A 821 1.35 24.44 -25.96
N PHE A 822 2.04 24.51 -24.83
CA PHE A 822 1.45 24.88 -23.55
C PHE A 822 1.04 26.36 -23.61
N VAL A 823 -0.27 26.64 -23.49
CA VAL A 823 -0.80 28.01 -23.56
C VAL A 823 -1.61 28.28 -22.28
N PRO A 824 -1.19 29.25 -21.44
CA PRO A 824 -1.91 29.61 -20.22
C PRO A 824 -3.32 30.19 -20.47
N ASN A 825 -3.53 30.77 -21.65
CA ASN A 825 -4.79 31.39 -22.10
C ASN A 825 -5.56 30.45 -23.05
N GLU A 826 -6.76 30.86 -23.47
CA GLU A 826 -7.58 30.12 -24.44
C GLU A 826 -6.73 29.69 -25.66
N PRO A 827 -6.60 28.39 -25.94
CA PRO A 827 -5.79 27.91 -27.04
C PRO A 827 -6.35 28.43 -28.37
N PRO A 828 -5.49 28.70 -29.37
CA PRO A 828 -5.96 29.19 -30.67
C PRO A 828 -6.98 28.23 -31.27
N ALA A 829 -8.07 28.78 -31.81
CA ALA A 829 -9.14 28.00 -32.42
C ALA A 829 -8.59 27.01 -33.45
N ASN A 830 -9.05 25.77 -33.39
CA ASN A 830 -8.63 24.70 -34.28
C ASN A 830 -9.03 25.07 -35.73
N ARG A 831 -8.09 25.64 -36.48
CA ARG A 831 -8.28 26.16 -37.83
C ARG A 831 -7.33 25.48 -38.78
N VAL A 832 -7.88 24.94 -39.87
CA VAL A 832 -7.08 24.50 -41.02
C VAL A 832 -6.56 25.74 -41.72
N TYR A 833 -5.26 26.00 -41.59
CA TYR A 833 -4.59 27.05 -42.34
C TYR A 833 -4.27 26.51 -43.73
N LEU A 834 -5.08 26.91 -44.71
CA LEU A 834 -4.84 26.61 -46.11
C LEU A 834 -3.66 27.46 -46.60
N ILE A 835 -2.53 26.81 -46.84
CA ILE A 835 -1.35 27.41 -47.47
C ILE A 835 -1.50 27.54 -49.00
N GLU A 836 -2.52 26.89 -49.59
CA GLU A 836 -2.90 26.99 -51.01
C GLU A 836 -4.44 26.97 -51.15
N PRO A 837 -5.01 27.48 -52.27
CA PRO A 837 -6.44 27.38 -52.54
C PRO A 837 -6.93 25.93 -52.49
N PRO A 838 -8.04 25.64 -51.79
CA PRO A 838 -8.55 24.28 -51.66
C PRO A 838 -8.93 23.75 -53.04
N ARG A 839 -8.41 22.56 -53.39
CA ARG A 839 -8.73 21.90 -54.65
C ARG A 839 -9.98 21.06 -54.48
N ARG A 840 -10.94 21.22 -55.39
CA ARG A 840 -12.13 20.38 -55.45
C ARG A 840 -11.69 18.97 -55.86
N LEU A 841 -12.08 17.95 -55.08
CA LEU A 841 -11.95 16.56 -55.51
C LEU A 841 -12.89 16.35 -56.70
N GLU A 842 -12.34 16.21 -57.91
CA GLU A 842 -13.15 16.01 -59.12
C GLU A 842 -13.67 14.58 -59.27
N ARG A 843 -12.98 13.59 -58.67
CA ARG A 843 -13.36 12.17 -58.74
C ARG A 843 -12.63 11.34 -57.68
N PRO A 844 -13.11 11.32 -56.43
CA PRO A 844 -12.58 10.42 -55.42
C PRO A 844 -12.98 8.99 -55.78
N ILE A 845 -11.99 8.10 -55.92
CA ILE A 845 -12.19 6.69 -56.23
C ILE A 845 -11.50 5.82 -55.16
N ASP A 846 -12.07 4.66 -54.85
CA ASP A 846 -11.43 3.67 -53.98
C ASP A 846 -10.27 2.95 -54.68
N ASP A 847 -9.59 2.07 -53.95
CA ASP A 847 -8.48 1.23 -54.45
C ASP A 847 -8.93 0.22 -55.53
N GLN A 848 -10.24 0.07 -55.73
CA GLN A 848 -10.88 -0.76 -56.75
C GLN A 848 -11.41 0.07 -57.94
N GLY A 849 -11.26 1.40 -57.92
CA GLY A 849 -11.67 2.32 -58.98
C GLY A 849 -13.14 2.74 -58.94
N ASN A 850 -13.88 2.43 -57.87
CA ASN A 850 -15.28 2.84 -57.71
C ASN A 850 -15.38 4.27 -57.20
N SER A 851 -16.37 5.03 -57.68
CA SER A 851 -16.59 6.40 -57.19
C SER A 851 -17.04 6.42 -55.72
N LEU A 852 -16.43 7.30 -54.95
CA LEU A 852 -16.74 7.59 -53.55
C LEU A 852 -17.69 8.79 -53.39
N ASP A 853 -18.28 9.29 -54.47
CA ASP A 853 -19.14 10.49 -54.47
C ASP A 853 -20.34 10.34 -53.51
N GLU A 854 -20.95 9.16 -53.42
CA GLU A 854 -22.08 8.89 -52.49
C GLU A 854 -21.66 8.85 -51.02
N VAL A 855 -20.42 8.46 -50.74
CA VAL A 855 -19.87 8.39 -49.38
C VAL A 855 -19.54 9.80 -48.87
N LEU A 856 -19.01 10.66 -49.75
CA LEU A 856 -18.67 12.04 -49.42
C LEU A 856 -19.90 12.96 -49.39
N ALA A 857 -20.98 12.64 -50.10
CA ALA A 857 -22.23 13.39 -50.08
C ALA A 857 -23.05 13.21 -48.79
N ARG A 858 -22.67 12.26 -47.91
CA ARG A 858 -23.37 11.95 -46.65
C ARG A 858 -22.75 12.59 -45.40
N ASN A 859 -21.67 13.36 -45.54
CA ASN A 859 -20.97 14.02 -44.43
C ASN A 859 -21.06 15.55 -44.49
#